data_AF-A0A8J7TY53-F1
#
_entry.id   AF-A0A8J7TY53-F1
#
_cell.length_a   1.000
_cell.length_b   1.000
_cell.length_c   1.000
_cell.angle_alpha   90.00
_cell.angle_beta   90.00
_cell.angle_gamma   90.00
#
_symmetry.space_group_name_H-M   'P 1'
#
loop_
_entity.id
_entity.type
_entity.pdbx_description
1 polymer ?
#
loop_
_entity_poly.entity_id
_entity_poly.type
_entity_poly.pdbx_seq_one_letter_code
_entity_poly.pdbx_strand_id
1 'polypeptide(L)'
;DTLFAQSPVRETTPESRIDDSASLDDLKRKWVETKSLWGSKLMRDFLAERIARRAADADFGKGTPDRRGTSRCAILLNVRSAPQDKILKGFEAALDGRATAVTPEWLQPALDRLVGSGSSDENLFRLRVRFNDGDALKEAHARLADPKRPDADKVKLIQLLGQVRRPESLPVLLGLFREGKTDAVRGAALTAAQSFGDPKVSEELLATFPKLTGGLRQQALSILLSRPATALAVLQQVENKKLDPKSIPVEQLRPVLDFKDAQIEALVIKHYGKIGQVTPGEKLARIAWLRTELGKGSGSATHGKELFVKNCSACHTLFGEGGKVGPDLTTADRKNRDYLLTHIVDPSLYIRPEFMAYNVTTLDGRRLTGLVEGPTDSQVTLVNVIENKPVKTTIGKKDIEEMLPSAVSLMPEKLLDTLSYQEIRDLFAYLQLPDGKAPPVKDPASPRREPGGGPAPAKDSPAKLKVLLISGSLEYKSDDSLAAYQKYLEANFPVECSRAFRKTDEDLPGLEALDTCDVAVFFTRRLKITGEQLDRVKKYATSGKPIVAIRTASHGFQNWLAMDKEVLGGDYQNHYGAGPKCEVKVTKDGEKHPVLAGVKPWTSTSSLYKNPNPAKDITVLMTGSIPDHTEPVTWVREYKGGRVFYTSLGDPDDFKEEGFRRMLTNALFWTAKRDVPGK
;
A
#
# COMPACT_ATOMS: atom_id res chain seq x y z
N ASP A 1 -12.48 -19.98 16.82
CA ASP A 1 -12.54 -19.02 17.93
C ASP A 1 -12.74 -17.61 17.42
N THR A 2 -13.61 -16.83 18.08
CA THR A 2 -14.01 -15.43 17.84
C THR A 2 -15.13 -15.12 16.83
N LEU A 3 -16.30 -15.74 16.93
CA LEU A 3 -17.50 -15.22 16.22
C LEU A 3 -18.78 -15.07 17.04
N PHE A 4 -18.82 -15.39 18.34
CA PHE A 4 -20.01 -15.15 19.16
C PHE A 4 -19.65 -14.82 20.61
N ALA A 5 -19.15 -13.60 20.83
CA ALA A 5 -19.15 -13.02 22.17
C ALA A 5 -19.58 -11.57 22.02
N GLN A 6 -20.89 -11.32 22.19
CA GLN A 6 -21.47 -10.11 22.79
C GLN A 6 -23.00 -10.15 22.63
N SER A 7 -23.71 -10.40 23.74
CA SER A 7 -24.79 -9.55 24.24
C SER A 7 -25.30 -10.06 25.59
N PRO A 8 -25.58 -9.20 26.58
CA PRO A 8 -26.07 -9.60 27.89
C PRO A 8 -27.62 -9.54 27.90
N VAL A 9 -28.28 -10.66 28.17
CA VAL A 9 -29.71 -10.66 28.54
C VAL A 9 -29.89 -11.54 29.77
N ARG A 10 -30.66 -10.99 30.71
CA ARG A 10 -30.92 -11.44 32.09
C ARG A 10 -31.50 -12.86 32.20
N GLU A 11 -31.20 -13.46 33.36
CA GLU A 11 -31.71 -14.72 33.92
C GLU A 11 -33.24 -14.83 33.93
N THR A 12 -33.75 -16.04 33.62
CA THR A 12 -34.81 -16.75 34.38
C THR A 12 -34.86 -18.24 33.98
N THR A 13 -34.36 -19.13 34.87
CA THR A 13 -34.78 -20.52 35.26
C THR A 13 -35.00 -21.65 34.20
N PRO A 14 -35.12 -22.95 34.60
CA PRO A 14 -34.01 -23.82 34.99
C PRO A 14 -33.91 -25.15 34.19
N GLU A 15 -32.68 -25.68 34.12
CA GLU A 15 -32.33 -27.11 34.04
C GLU A 15 -32.79 -27.96 32.83
N SER A 16 -31.94 -27.98 31.80
CA SER A 16 -31.49 -29.25 31.22
C SER A 16 -29.96 -29.22 31.18
N ARG A 17 -29.31 -29.95 32.10
CA ARG A 17 -27.85 -30.13 32.12
C ARG A 17 -27.40 -30.65 30.76
N ILE A 18 -26.81 -29.79 29.94
CA ILE A 18 -25.91 -30.23 28.87
C ILE A 18 -24.63 -30.64 29.59
N ASP A 19 -24.26 -31.89 29.41
CA ASP A 19 -23.03 -32.48 29.92
C ASP A 19 -21.82 -31.71 29.33
N ASP A 20 -21.18 -30.88 30.17
CA ASP A 20 -20.03 -30.04 29.84
C ASP A 20 -18.71 -30.83 29.65
N SER A 21 -18.78 -32.16 29.54
CA SER A 21 -17.61 -33.01 29.29
C SER A 21 -17.31 -33.25 27.80
N ALA A 22 -18.13 -32.73 26.88
CA ALA A 22 -17.86 -32.84 25.45
C ALA A 22 -16.63 -31.99 25.08
N SER A 23 -15.54 -32.66 24.68
CA SER A 23 -14.35 -31.97 24.18
C SER A 23 -14.71 -31.06 23.00
N LEU A 24 -13.94 -29.99 22.78
CA LEU A 24 -14.11 -29.10 21.60
C LEU A 24 -14.08 -29.90 20.27
N ASP A 25 -13.51 -31.11 20.29
CA ASP A 25 -13.46 -32.03 19.16
C ASP A 25 -14.72 -32.91 19.02
N ASP A 26 -15.42 -33.23 20.12
CA ASP A 26 -16.75 -33.87 20.07
C ASP A 26 -17.81 -32.93 19.49
N LEU A 27 -17.70 -31.64 19.79
CA LEU A 27 -18.53 -30.61 19.18
C LEU A 27 -18.28 -30.49 17.67
N LYS A 28 -17.01 -30.53 17.21
CA LYS A 28 -16.68 -30.54 15.77
C LYS A 28 -17.21 -31.80 15.07
N ARG A 29 -17.14 -32.96 15.72
CA ARG A 29 -17.62 -34.23 15.17
C ARG A 29 -19.15 -34.27 15.06
N LYS A 30 -19.86 -33.87 16.11
CA LYS A 30 -21.32 -33.69 16.07
C LYS A 30 -21.78 -32.70 15.00
N TRP A 31 -21.00 -31.64 14.77
CA TRP A 31 -21.30 -30.61 13.78
C TRP A 31 -21.22 -31.12 12.33
N VAL A 32 -20.21 -31.93 12.01
CA VAL A 32 -20.07 -32.59 10.71
C VAL A 32 -21.19 -33.61 10.46
N GLU A 33 -21.62 -34.34 11.49
CA GLU A 33 -22.61 -35.42 11.39
C GLU A 33 -24.08 -34.93 11.41
N THR A 34 -24.33 -33.66 11.74
CA THR A 34 -25.68 -33.09 11.80
C THR A 34 -26.23 -32.79 10.40
N LYS A 35 -26.98 -33.74 9.82
CA LYS A 35 -27.59 -33.63 8.47
C LYS A 35 -28.41 -32.35 8.24
N SER A 36 -29.14 -31.86 9.24
CA SER A 36 -30.00 -30.67 9.13
C SER A 36 -29.20 -29.37 8.93
N LEU A 37 -27.98 -29.32 9.45
CA LEU A 37 -27.11 -28.16 9.35
C LEU A 37 -26.62 -27.95 7.92
N TRP A 38 -26.14 -29.02 7.28
CA TRP A 38 -25.63 -29.00 5.91
C TRP A 38 -26.69 -28.68 4.85
N GLY A 39 -27.94 -29.05 5.12
CA GLY A 39 -29.09 -28.69 4.28
C GLY A 39 -29.59 -27.24 4.45
N SER A 40 -29.14 -26.53 5.49
CA SER A 40 -29.59 -25.15 5.76
C SER A 40 -29.15 -24.18 4.66
N LYS A 41 -29.96 -23.14 4.41
CA LYS A 41 -29.64 -22.10 3.43
C LYS A 41 -28.33 -21.38 3.76
N LEU A 42 -28.10 -21.10 5.05
CA LEU A 42 -26.86 -20.47 5.52
C LEU A 42 -25.63 -21.31 5.16
N MET A 43 -25.69 -22.64 5.35
CA MET A 43 -24.58 -23.52 5.03
C MET A 43 -24.35 -23.62 3.52
N ARG A 44 -25.42 -23.82 2.75
CA ARG A 44 -25.37 -23.96 1.28
C ARG A 44 -24.90 -22.69 0.57
N ASP A 45 -25.37 -21.52 1.01
CA ASP A 45 -25.16 -20.28 0.26
C ASP A 45 -23.88 -19.54 0.70
N PHE A 46 -23.42 -19.72 1.95
CA PHE A 46 -22.36 -18.85 2.51
C PHE A 46 -21.20 -19.58 3.18
N LEU A 47 -21.46 -20.66 3.93
CA LEU A 47 -20.45 -21.21 4.84
C LEU A 47 -19.68 -22.40 4.26
N ALA A 48 -20.32 -23.30 3.48
CA ALA A 48 -19.70 -24.54 3.03
C ALA A 48 -18.39 -24.30 2.26
N GLU A 49 -18.39 -23.38 1.28
CA GLU A 49 -17.19 -23.01 0.52
C GLU A 49 -16.06 -22.46 1.40
N ARG A 50 -16.40 -21.60 2.37
CA ARG A 50 -15.41 -20.97 3.27
C ARG A 50 -14.80 -21.98 4.24
N ILE A 51 -15.62 -22.88 4.77
CA ILE A 51 -15.18 -23.97 5.65
C ILE A 51 -14.26 -24.91 4.89
N ALA A 52 -14.67 -25.32 3.68
CA ALA A 52 -13.90 -26.18 2.81
C ALA A 52 -12.55 -25.55 2.46
N ARG A 53 -12.52 -24.27 2.08
CA ARG A 53 -11.29 -23.54 1.81
C ARG A 53 -10.34 -23.53 3.01
N ARG A 54 -10.86 -23.22 4.21
CA ARG A 54 -10.07 -23.18 5.44
C ARG A 54 -9.57 -24.57 5.86
N ALA A 55 -10.36 -25.61 5.63
CA ALA A 55 -9.95 -27.00 5.87
C ALA A 55 -8.81 -27.41 4.93
N ALA A 56 -8.90 -27.08 3.65
CA ALA A 56 -7.85 -27.33 2.67
C ALA A 56 -6.58 -26.54 2.97
N ASP A 57 -6.67 -25.26 3.34
CA ASP A 57 -5.49 -24.50 3.77
C ASP A 57 -4.80 -25.09 5.00
N ALA A 58 -5.58 -25.63 5.95
CA ALA A 58 -5.05 -26.28 7.14
C ALA A 58 -4.36 -27.61 6.81
N ASP A 59 -4.99 -28.46 5.99
CA ASP A 59 -4.49 -29.80 5.67
C ASP A 59 -3.33 -29.78 4.64
N PHE A 60 -3.27 -28.78 3.76
CA PHE A 60 -2.24 -28.62 2.73
C PHE A 60 -1.24 -27.48 3.03
N GLY A 61 -1.29 -26.91 4.25
CA GLY A 61 -0.40 -25.84 4.73
C GLY A 61 0.83 -26.36 5.47
N LYS A 62 1.34 -25.58 6.45
CA LYS A 62 2.52 -25.93 7.28
C LYS A 62 2.25 -27.02 8.35
N GLY A 63 1.04 -27.58 8.38
CA GLY A 63 0.68 -28.68 9.27
C GLY A 63 0.26 -29.89 8.46
N THR A 64 0.78 -31.06 8.82
CA THR A 64 0.18 -32.35 8.48
C THR A 64 -1.26 -32.43 9.01
N PRO A 65 -2.05 -33.47 8.65
CA PRO A 65 -3.34 -33.74 9.30
C PRO A 65 -3.19 -33.65 10.82
N ASP A 66 -4.28 -33.37 11.53
CA ASP A 66 -4.27 -33.09 12.98
C ASP A 66 -3.41 -34.07 13.82
N ARG A 67 -3.19 -33.78 15.11
CA ARG A 67 -2.38 -34.64 16.01
C ARG A 67 -2.81 -36.14 16.06
N ARG A 68 -3.92 -36.53 15.41
CA ARG A 68 -4.47 -37.89 15.29
C ARG A 68 -4.42 -38.47 13.87
N GLY A 69 -3.86 -37.76 12.88
CA GLY A 69 -3.73 -38.24 11.51
C GLY A 69 -5.00 -38.16 10.65
N THR A 70 -6.05 -37.43 11.09
CA THR A 70 -7.32 -37.35 10.33
C THR A 70 -7.39 -36.08 9.49
N SER A 71 -7.63 -36.23 8.18
CA SER A 71 -7.81 -35.08 7.27
C SER A 71 -9.22 -34.50 7.37
N ARG A 72 -9.29 -33.17 7.55
CA ARG A 72 -10.54 -32.39 7.50
C ARG A 72 -11.15 -32.43 6.11
N CYS A 73 -10.31 -32.40 5.07
CA CYS A 73 -10.75 -32.49 3.69
C CYS A 73 -11.44 -33.82 3.39
N ALA A 74 -10.84 -34.94 3.82
CA ALA A 74 -11.45 -36.26 3.67
C ALA A 74 -12.81 -36.35 4.38
N ILE A 75 -12.90 -35.79 5.59
CA ILE A 75 -14.17 -35.75 6.34
C ILE A 75 -15.25 -35.00 5.54
N LEU A 76 -14.97 -33.78 5.07
CA LEU A 76 -15.96 -32.95 4.38
C LEU A 76 -16.47 -33.61 3.09
N LEU A 77 -15.60 -34.22 2.29
CA LEU A 77 -16.01 -34.93 1.07
C LEU A 77 -16.83 -36.20 1.36
N ASN A 78 -16.73 -36.76 2.57
CA ASN A 78 -17.51 -37.92 2.98
C ASN A 78 -18.92 -37.57 3.51
N VAL A 79 -19.22 -36.29 3.75
CA VAL A 79 -20.56 -35.87 4.23
C VAL A 79 -21.56 -35.89 3.07
N ARG A 80 -22.37 -36.95 2.98
CA ARG A 80 -23.37 -37.12 1.90
C ARG A 80 -24.40 -35.98 1.81
N SER A 81 -24.75 -35.35 2.92
CA SER A 81 -25.72 -34.24 2.97
C SER A 81 -25.10 -32.86 2.68
N ALA A 82 -23.77 -32.77 2.55
CA ALA A 82 -23.10 -31.50 2.28
C ALA A 82 -23.26 -31.11 0.80
N PRO A 83 -23.33 -29.79 0.50
CA PRO A 83 -23.33 -29.29 -0.88
C PRO A 83 -21.95 -29.52 -1.51
N GLN A 84 -21.78 -30.67 -2.17
CA GLN A 84 -20.47 -31.11 -2.68
C GLN A 84 -19.87 -30.11 -3.68
N ASP A 85 -20.68 -29.44 -4.51
CA ASP A 85 -20.22 -28.39 -5.42
C ASP A 85 -19.52 -27.23 -4.67
N LYS A 86 -20.07 -26.81 -3.52
CA LYS A 86 -19.48 -25.75 -2.69
C LYS A 86 -18.22 -26.22 -1.97
N ILE A 87 -18.20 -27.47 -1.51
CA ILE A 87 -17.01 -28.06 -0.87
C ILE A 87 -15.86 -28.13 -1.87
N LEU A 88 -16.11 -28.68 -3.07
CA LEU A 88 -15.11 -28.79 -4.13
C LEU A 88 -14.62 -27.41 -4.57
N LYS A 89 -15.52 -26.44 -4.73
CA LYS A 89 -15.14 -25.04 -5.04
C LYS A 89 -14.24 -24.43 -3.96
N GLY A 90 -14.55 -24.67 -2.68
CA GLY A 90 -13.71 -24.20 -1.57
C GLY A 90 -12.31 -24.83 -1.59
N PHE A 91 -12.21 -26.12 -1.88
CA PHE A 91 -10.93 -26.82 -2.00
C PHE A 91 -10.12 -26.31 -3.18
N GLU A 92 -10.75 -26.15 -4.35
CA GLU A 92 -10.11 -25.62 -5.55
C GLU A 92 -9.54 -24.22 -5.27
N ALA A 93 -10.32 -23.35 -4.62
CA ALA A 93 -9.87 -22.01 -4.25
C ALA A 93 -8.70 -21.99 -3.24
N ALA A 94 -8.59 -22.98 -2.34
CA ALA A 94 -7.45 -23.08 -1.42
C ALA A 94 -6.17 -23.58 -2.11
N LEU A 95 -6.34 -24.42 -3.13
CA LEU A 95 -5.26 -25.06 -3.87
C LEU A 95 -4.90 -24.30 -5.15
N ASP A 96 -5.54 -23.16 -5.43
CA ASP A 96 -5.18 -22.31 -6.55
C ASP A 96 -3.71 -21.90 -6.45
N GLY A 97 -3.00 -21.97 -7.59
CA GLY A 97 -1.56 -21.77 -7.66
C GLY A 97 -0.69 -22.89 -7.04
N ARG A 98 -1.28 -23.93 -6.43
CA ARG A 98 -0.54 -25.07 -5.85
C ARG A 98 -0.55 -26.28 -6.79
N ALA A 99 0.62 -26.94 -6.85
CA ALA A 99 0.82 -28.24 -7.45
C ALA A 99 1.21 -29.26 -6.36
N THR A 100 0.61 -30.44 -6.39
CA THR A 100 0.94 -31.55 -5.49
C THR A 100 1.53 -32.70 -6.30
N ALA A 101 2.66 -33.27 -5.90
CA ALA A 101 3.32 -34.32 -6.68
C ALA A 101 2.42 -35.56 -6.88
N VAL A 102 1.66 -35.91 -5.85
CA VAL A 102 0.75 -37.05 -5.79
C VAL A 102 -0.51 -36.68 -5.00
N THR A 103 -1.63 -37.32 -5.33
CA THR A 103 -2.82 -37.32 -4.49
C THR A 103 -2.46 -37.88 -3.11
N PRO A 104 -2.80 -37.20 -2.00
CA PRO A 104 -2.63 -37.80 -0.69
C PRO A 104 -3.46 -39.07 -0.54
N GLU A 105 -2.89 -40.12 0.05
CA GLU A 105 -3.55 -41.42 0.24
C GLU A 105 -4.90 -41.29 0.96
N TRP A 106 -4.99 -40.37 1.94
CA TRP A 106 -6.22 -40.11 2.68
C TRP A 106 -7.32 -39.43 1.86
N LEU A 107 -6.98 -38.81 0.72
CA LEU A 107 -7.93 -38.11 -0.15
C LEU A 107 -8.45 -39.00 -1.28
N GLN A 108 -7.60 -39.92 -1.76
CA GLN A 108 -7.87 -40.75 -2.94
C GLN A 108 -9.25 -41.46 -2.89
N PRO A 109 -9.67 -42.13 -1.79
CA PRO A 109 -10.95 -42.84 -1.76
C PRO A 109 -12.17 -41.92 -1.93
N ALA A 110 -12.08 -40.67 -1.44
CA ALA A 110 -13.17 -39.71 -1.57
C ALA A 110 -13.29 -39.20 -3.01
N LEU A 111 -12.16 -38.98 -3.69
CA LEU A 111 -12.14 -38.59 -5.10
C LEU A 111 -12.64 -39.73 -6.00
N ASP A 112 -12.16 -40.96 -5.78
CA ASP A 112 -12.58 -42.13 -6.57
C ASP A 112 -14.09 -42.35 -6.50
N ARG A 113 -14.69 -42.21 -5.31
CA ARG A 113 -16.14 -42.31 -5.14
C ARG A 113 -16.87 -41.21 -5.93
N LEU A 114 -16.39 -39.97 -5.87
CA LEU A 114 -17.02 -38.86 -6.59
C LEU A 114 -16.92 -39.05 -8.10
N VAL A 115 -15.78 -39.54 -8.60
CA VAL A 115 -15.60 -39.90 -10.01
C VAL A 115 -16.50 -41.07 -10.40
N GLY A 116 -16.52 -42.14 -9.61
CA GLY A 116 -17.35 -43.32 -9.85
C GLY A 116 -18.86 -43.05 -9.81
N SER A 117 -19.28 -41.95 -9.18
CA SER A 117 -20.68 -41.49 -9.22
C SER A 117 -21.10 -40.87 -10.56
N GLY A 118 -20.17 -40.68 -11.50
CA GLY A 118 -20.42 -40.02 -12.79
C GLY A 118 -20.55 -38.49 -12.69
N SER A 119 -20.02 -37.88 -11.63
CA SER A 119 -20.08 -36.43 -11.45
C SER A 119 -19.34 -35.68 -12.55
N SER A 120 -20.02 -34.72 -13.19
CA SER A 120 -19.45 -33.82 -14.18
C SER A 120 -19.02 -32.47 -13.58
N ASP A 121 -18.76 -32.43 -12.26
CA ASP A 121 -18.37 -31.20 -11.57
C ASP A 121 -17.00 -30.69 -12.04
N GLU A 122 -16.97 -29.45 -12.50
CA GLU A 122 -15.77 -28.83 -13.05
C GLU A 122 -14.67 -28.63 -11.99
N ASN A 123 -15.03 -28.40 -10.73
CA ASN A 123 -14.05 -28.27 -9.64
C ASN A 123 -13.44 -29.64 -9.29
N LEU A 124 -14.23 -30.72 -9.35
CA LEU A 124 -13.71 -32.08 -9.19
C LEU A 124 -12.67 -32.39 -10.27
N PHE A 125 -12.98 -32.08 -11.53
CA PHE A 125 -12.03 -32.23 -12.64
C PHE A 125 -10.73 -31.45 -12.39
N ARG A 126 -10.82 -30.17 -12.00
CA ARG A 126 -9.63 -29.34 -11.72
C ARG A 126 -8.80 -29.88 -10.56
N LEU A 127 -9.44 -30.34 -9.49
CA LEU A 127 -8.75 -30.94 -8.35
C LEU A 127 -7.98 -32.19 -8.77
N ARG A 128 -8.57 -33.06 -9.59
CA ARG A 128 -7.87 -34.24 -10.13
C ARG A 128 -6.62 -33.87 -10.93
N VAL A 129 -6.69 -32.83 -11.78
CA VAL A 129 -5.51 -32.31 -12.49
C VAL A 129 -4.44 -31.80 -11.50
N ARG A 130 -4.83 -31.08 -10.44
CA ARG A 130 -3.89 -30.60 -9.39
C ARG A 130 -3.19 -31.77 -8.68
N PHE A 131 -3.93 -32.84 -8.42
CA PHE A 131 -3.45 -34.04 -7.74
C PHE A 131 -2.69 -35.05 -8.62
N ASN A 132 -2.36 -34.69 -9.86
CA ASN A 132 -1.61 -35.55 -10.79
C ASN A 132 -2.38 -36.80 -11.25
N ASP A 133 -3.70 -36.71 -11.35
CA ASP A 133 -4.50 -37.78 -11.96
C ASP A 133 -4.24 -37.81 -13.48
N GLY A 134 -3.68 -38.93 -13.96
CA GLY A 134 -3.28 -39.08 -15.35
C GLY A 134 -4.44 -39.03 -16.35
N ASP A 135 -5.63 -39.50 -15.97
CA ASP A 135 -6.79 -39.46 -16.85
C ASP A 135 -7.39 -38.06 -16.93
N ALA A 136 -7.42 -37.34 -15.80
CA ALA A 136 -7.82 -35.94 -15.79
C ALA A 136 -6.83 -35.06 -16.59
N LEU A 137 -5.53 -35.36 -16.56
CA LEU A 137 -4.53 -34.65 -17.37
C LEU A 137 -4.72 -34.89 -18.87
N LYS A 138 -4.94 -36.15 -19.29
CA LYS A 138 -5.28 -36.49 -20.69
C LYS A 138 -6.58 -35.81 -21.12
N GLU A 139 -7.59 -35.80 -20.25
CA GLU A 139 -8.84 -35.10 -20.50
C GLU A 139 -8.62 -33.58 -20.66
N ALA A 140 -7.75 -32.97 -19.85
CA ALA A 140 -7.39 -31.55 -19.99
C ALA A 140 -6.77 -31.27 -21.37
N HIS A 141 -5.84 -32.11 -21.84
CA HIS A 141 -5.24 -31.99 -23.17
C HIS A 141 -6.28 -32.19 -24.29
N ALA A 142 -7.16 -33.17 -24.17
CA ALA A 142 -8.23 -33.41 -25.12
C ALA A 142 -9.21 -32.22 -25.21
N ARG A 143 -9.60 -31.65 -24.05
CA ARG A 143 -10.45 -30.45 -23.98
C ARG A 143 -9.78 -29.24 -24.66
N LEU A 144 -8.46 -29.11 -24.58
CA LEU A 144 -7.72 -28.03 -25.26
C LEU A 144 -7.64 -28.23 -26.78
N ALA A 145 -7.50 -29.47 -27.22
CA ALA A 145 -7.48 -29.84 -28.64
C ALA A 145 -8.83 -29.65 -29.34
N ASP A 146 -9.94 -29.67 -28.60
CA ASP A 146 -11.29 -29.46 -29.17
C ASP A 146 -11.44 -28.08 -29.82
N PRO A 147 -11.63 -27.98 -31.15
CA PRO A 147 -11.77 -26.70 -31.84
C PRO A 147 -13.08 -25.98 -31.52
N LYS A 148 -14.09 -26.67 -30.98
CA LYS A 148 -15.41 -26.10 -30.64
C LYS A 148 -15.46 -25.51 -29.23
N ARG A 149 -14.49 -25.83 -28.38
CA ARG A 149 -14.45 -25.31 -27.00
C ARG A 149 -14.20 -23.80 -26.99
N PRO A 150 -14.97 -23.01 -26.21
CA PRO A 150 -14.76 -21.57 -26.11
C PRO A 150 -13.36 -21.20 -25.60
N ASP A 151 -12.80 -20.13 -26.14
CA ASP A 151 -11.47 -19.64 -25.75
C ASP A 151 -11.37 -19.32 -24.26
N ALA A 152 -12.43 -18.77 -23.66
CA ALA A 152 -12.46 -18.48 -22.22
C ALA A 152 -12.25 -19.73 -21.35
N ASP A 153 -12.73 -20.89 -21.80
CA ASP A 153 -12.55 -22.15 -21.08
C ASP A 153 -11.17 -22.75 -21.37
N LYS A 154 -10.66 -22.61 -22.60
CA LYS A 154 -9.28 -22.99 -22.93
C LYS A 154 -8.27 -22.21 -22.09
N VAL A 155 -8.46 -20.89 -21.94
CA VAL A 155 -7.59 -20.04 -21.13
C VAL A 155 -7.56 -20.50 -19.67
N LYS A 156 -8.70 -20.86 -19.06
CA LYS A 156 -8.74 -21.41 -17.69
C LYS A 156 -7.98 -22.74 -17.56
N LEU A 157 -8.14 -23.64 -18.54
CA LEU A 157 -7.43 -24.91 -18.57
C LEU A 157 -5.92 -24.71 -18.73
N ILE A 158 -5.51 -23.81 -19.63
CA ILE A 158 -4.11 -23.44 -19.84
C ILE A 158 -3.49 -22.87 -18.55
N GLN A 159 -4.21 -21.98 -17.86
CA GLN A 159 -3.79 -21.43 -16.57
C GLN A 159 -3.58 -22.54 -15.54
N LEU A 160 -4.53 -23.48 -15.43
CA LEU A 160 -4.39 -24.64 -14.56
C LEU A 160 -3.14 -25.47 -14.89
N LEU A 161 -2.90 -25.78 -16.17
CA LEU A 161 -1.71 -26.52 -16.60
C LEU A 161 -0.40 -25.78 -16.24
N GLY A 162 -0.37 -24.46 -16.39
CA GLY A 162 0.75 -23.62 -15.98
C GLY A 162 0.97 -23.57 -14.45
N GLN A 163 -0.08 -23.78 -13.65
CA GLN A 163 0.05 -23.87 -12.20
C GLN A 163 0.56 -25.26 -11.76
N VAL A 164 0.09 -26.34 -12.39
CA VAL A 164 0.47 -27.72 -12.01
C VAL A 164 1.81 -28.17 -12.61
N ARG A 165 2.23 -27.55 -13.72
CA ARG A 165 3.55 -27.72 -14.37
C ARG A 165 3.92 -29.18 -14.66
N ARG A 166 2.96 -29.96 -15.16
CA ARG A 166 3.20 -31.36 -15.56
C ARG A 166 4.01 -31.41 -16.86
N PRO A 167 5.19 -32.05 -16.91
CA PRO A 167 6.07 -32.04 -18.09
C PRO A 167 5.37 -32.37 -19.41
N GLU A 168 4.39 -33.28 -19.37
CA GLU A 168 3.56 -33.72 -20.49
C GLU A 168 2.72 -32.59 -21.10
N SER A 169 2.45 -31.53 -20.33
CA SER A 169 1.68 -30.37 -20.78
C SER A 169 2.52 -29.35 -21.53
N LEU A 170 3.85 -29.32 -21.34
CA LEU A 170 4.69 -28.30 -21.96
C LEU A 170 4.63 -28.34 -23.50
N PRO A 171 4.74 -29.50 -24.18
CA PRO A 171 4.59 -29.57 -25.63
C PRO A 171 3.21 -29.08 -26.13
N VAL A 172 2.14 -29.38 -25.38
CA VAL A 172 0.78 -28.93 -25.71
C VAL A 172 0.68 -27.42 -25.62
N LEU A 173 1.23 -26.81 -24.57
CA LEU A 173 1.25 -25.36 -24.38
C LEU A 173 2.06 -24.65 -25.48
N LEU A 174 3.24 -25.17 -25.82
CA LEU A 174 4.05 -24.60 -26.92
C LEU A 174 3.33 -24.74 -28.28
N GLY A 175 2.63 -25.85 -28.52
CA GLY A 175 1.77 -26.02 -29.70
C GLY A 175 0.66 -24.98 -29.76
N LEU A 176 -0.06 -24.75 -28.65
CA LEU A 176 -1.11 -23.73 -28.56
C LEU A 176 -0.58 -22.30 -28.74
N PHE A 177 0.64 -22.01 -28.29
CA PHE A 177 1.28 -20.72 -28.54
C PHE A 177 1.58 -20.50 -30.04
N ARG A 178 2.09 -21.54 -30.72
CA ARG A 178 2.39 -21.49 -32.16
C ARG A 178 1.14 -21.39 -33.01
N GLU A 179 0.17 -22.26 -32.78
CA GLU A 179 -0.93 -22.58 -33.71
C GLU A 179 -2.31 -22.12 -33.21
N GLY A 180 -2.39 -21.56 -32.00
CA GLY A 180 -3.64 -21.07 -31.44
C GLY A 180 -4.33 -20.05 -32.34
N LYS A 181 -5.65 -20.17 -32.49
CA LYS A 181 -6.43 -19.30 -33.39
C LYS A 181 -6.51 -17.85 -32.93
N THR A 182 -6.45 -17.62 -31.62
CA THR A 182 -6.65 -16.31 -31.01
C THR A 182 -5.50 -15.94 -30.11
N ASP A 183 -5.18 -14.65 -30.04
CA ASP A 183 -4.11 -14.14 -29.19
C ASP A 183 -4.39 -14.39 -27.70
N ALA A 184 -5.66 -14.51 -27.29
CA ALA A 184 -6.03 -14.88 -25.92
C ALA A 184 -5.52 -16.28 -25.55
N VAL A 185 -5.72 -17.27 -26.43
CA VAL A 185 -5.23 -18.64 -26.21
C VAL A 185 -3.71 -18.70 -26.31
N ARG A 186 -3.12 -18.06 -27.33
CA ARG A 186 -1.66 -18.04 -27.53
C ARG A 186 -0.94 -17.37 -26.37
N GLY A 187 -1.44 -16.21 -25.93
CA GLY A 187 -0.90 -15.47 -24.80
C GLY A 187 -1.03 -16.23 -23.48
N ALA A 188 -2.19 -16.85 -23.22
CA ALA A 188 -2.33 -17.71 -22.05
C ALA A 188 -1.34 -18.88 -22.08
N ALA A 189 -1.18 -19.53 -23.25
CA ALA A 189 -0.30 -20.67 -23.41
C ALA A 189 1.16 -20.30 -23.18
N LEU A 190 1.58 -19.13 -23.66
CA LEU A 190 2.92 -18.59 -23.42
C LEU A 190 3.17 -18.32 -21.93
N THR A 191 2.25 -17.66 -21.23
CA THR A 191 2.36 -17.44 -19.76
C THR A 191 2.43 -18.75 -18.99
N ALA A 192 1.60 -19.73 -19.37
CA ALA A 192 1.59 -21.05 -18.74
C ALA A 192 2.89 -21.82 -19.03
N ALA A 193 3.42 -21.77 -20.24
CA ALA A 193 4.69 -22.41 -20.58
C ALA A 193 5.87 -21.80 -19.81
N GLN A 194 5.87 -20.47 -19.62
CA GLN A 194 6.94 -19.77 -18.89
C GLN A 194 7.15 -20.29 -17.46
N SER A 195 6.08 -20.72 -16.79
CA SER A 195 6.14 -21.19 -15.40
C SER A 195 6.92 -22.50 -15.22
N PHE A 196 7.16 -23.24 -16.30
CA PHE A 196 7.93 -24.49 -16.28
C PHE A 196 9.42 -24.27 -16.04
N GLY A 197 9.94 -23.07 -16.31
CA GLY A 197 11.37 -22.80 -16.23
C GLY A 197 12.24 -23.56 -17.25
N ASP A 198 11.62 -24.24 -18.22
CA ASP A 198 12.33 -25.06 -19.20
C ASP A 198 13.01 -24.15 -20.26
N PRO A 199 14.33 -24.34 -20.54
CA PRO A 199 15.05 -23.59 -21.56
C PRO A 199 14.38 -23.60 -22.94
N LYS A 200 13.69 -24.68 -23.31
CA LYS A 200 12.97 -24.81 -24.58
C LYS A 200 11.92 -23.72 -24.79
N VAL A 201 11.31 -23.22 -23.71
CA VAL A 201 10.35 -22.11 -23.79
C VAL A 201 11.04 -20.86 -24.32
N SER A 202 12.25 -20.59 -23.83
CA SER A 202 13.04 -19.42 -24.23
C SER A 202 13.56 -19.57 -25.66
N GLU A 203 14.01 -20.77 -26.03
CA GLU A 203 14.45 -21.09 -27.40
C GLU A 203 13.30 -20.90 -28.42
N GLU A 204 12.13 -21.46 -28.12
CA GLU A 204 10.93 -21.34 -28.96
C GLU A 204 10.50 -19.87 -29.10
N LEU A 205 10.53 -19.13 -27.99
CA LEU A 205 10.13 -17.73 -27.96
C LEU A 205 11.11 -16.86 -28.76
N LEU A 206 12.42 -17.06 -28.62
CA LEU A 206 13.44 -16.34 -29.40
C LEU A 206 13.32 -16.62 -30.91
N ALA A 207 13.00 -17.86 -31.29
CA ALA A 207 12.80 -18.24 -32.69
C ALA A 207 11.51 -17.63 -33.29
N THR A 208 10.45 -17.55 -32.49
CA THR A 208 9.14 -17.07 -32.94
C THR A 208 9.01 -15.54 -32.85
N PHE A 209 9.73 -14.90 -31.93
CA PHE A 209 9.62 -13.47 -31.61
C PHE A 209 9.65 -12.53 -32.83
N PRO A 210 10.54 -12.70 -33.84
CA PRO A 210 10.56 -11.83 -35.02
C PRO A 210 9.23 -11.81 -35.81
N LYS A 211 8.44 -12.88 -35.72
CA LYS A 211 7.15 -13.03 -36.43
C LYS A 211 5.95 -12.53 -35.64
N LEU A 212 6.12 -12.24 -34.34
CA LEU A 212 5.03 -11.78 -33.49
C LEU A 212 4.73 -10.31 -33.71
N THR A 213 3.44 -9.95 -33.62
CA THR A 213 2.92 -8.59 -33.71
C THR A 213 1.97 -8.29 -32.54
N GLY A 214 1.60 -7.02 -32.37
CA GLY A 214 0.62 -6.59 -31.36
C GLY A 214 0.97 -6.96 -29.92
N GLY A 215 -0.06 -7.18 -29.09
CA GLY A 215 0.11 -7.46 -27.67
C GLY A 215 0.86 -8.77 -27.38
N LEU A 216 0.75 -9.78 -28.25
CA LEU A 216 1.48 -11.04 -28.08
C LEU A 216 3.00 -10.84 -28.24
N ARG A 217 3.42 -9.95 -29.14
CA ARG A 217 4.83 -9.55 -29.25
C ARG A 217 5.33 -8.89 -27.98
N GLN A 218 4.55 -7.97 -27.40
CA GLN A 218 4.93 -7.28 -26.17
C GLN A 218 5.02 -8.24 -24.98
N GLN A 219 4.07 -9.16 -24.87
CA GLN A 219 4.11 -10.21 -23.85
C GLN A 219 5.36 -11.09 -24.01
N ALA A 220 5.67 -11.51 -25.24
CA ALA A 220 6.87 -12.28 -25.54
C ALA A 220 8.16 -11.52 -25.19
N LEU A 221 8.24 -10.24 -25.55
CA LEU A 221 9.38 -9.38 -25.23
C LEU A 221 9.57 -9.27 -23.71
N SER A 222 8.50 -9.00 -22.96
CA SER A 222 8.55 -8.92 -21.50
C SER A 222 9.08 -10.21 -20.85
N ILE A 223 8.69 -11.38 -21.39
CA ILE A 223 9.19 -12.68 -20.92
C ILE A 223 10.66 -12.87 -21.26
N LEU A 224 11.08 -12.53 -22.48
CA LEU A 224 12.48 -12.64 -22.89
C LEU A 224 13.38 -11.68 -22.10
N LEU A 225 12.89 -10.50 -21.75
CA LEU A 225 13.64 -9.53 -20.96
C LEU A 225 13.62 -9.84 -19.45
N SER A 226 12.82 -10.81 -18.98
CA SER A 226 12.74 -11.15 -17.55
C SER A 226 13.89 -12.01 -17.04
N ARG A 227 14.77 -12.51 -17.90
CA ARG A 227 15.94 -13.33 -17.50
C ARG A 227 17.21 -12.79 -18.16
N PRO A 228 18.38 -12.80 -17.48
CA PRO A 228 19.63 -12.27 -18.05
C PRO A 228 20.02 -12.94 -19.38
N ALA A 229 19.99 -14.28 -19.44
CA ALA A 229 20.42 -15.03 -20.62
C ALA A 229 19.57 -14.70 -21.87
N THR A 230 18.25 -14.61 -21.72
CA THR A 230 17.35 -14.29 -22.83
C THR A 230 17.35 -12.82 -23.18
N ALA A 231 17.54 -11.92 -22.20
CA ALA A 231 17.70 -10.50 -22.45
C ALA A 231 18.97 -10.24 -23.28
N LEU A 232 20.08 -10.90 -22.93
CA LEU A 232 21.31 -10.87 -23.71
C LEU A 232 21.08 -11.42 -25.12
N ALA A 233 20.39 -12.54 -25.29
CA ALA A 233 20.08 -13.09 -26.61
C ALA A 233 19.24 -12.14 -27.48
N VAL A 234 18.25 -11.45 -26.90
CA VAL A 234 17.47 -10.41 -27.60
C VAL A 234 18.36 -9.24 -28.02
N LEU A 235 19.22 -8.74 -27.13
CA LEU A 235 20.15 -7.65 -27.45
C LEU A 235 21.20 -8.06 -28.49
N GLN A 236 21.61 -9.33 -28.51
CA GLN A 236 22.46 -9.89 -29.56
C GLN A 236 21.74 -9.97 -30.91
N GLN A 237 20.42 -10.18 -30.95
CA GLN A 237 19.65 -10.07 -32.20
C GLN A 237 19.65 -8.63 -32.74
N VAL A 238 19.64 -7.62 -31.86
CA VAL A 238 19.80 -6.20 -32.23
C VAL A 238 21.20 -5.94 -32.79
N GLU A 239 22.25 -6.38 -32.09
CA GLU A 239 23.65 -6.27 -32.55
C GLU A 239 23.85 -6.89 -33.94
N ASN A 240 23.25 -8.06 -34.17
CA ASN A 240 23.33 -8.78 -35.44
C ASN A 240 22.34 -8.27 -36.50
N LYS A 241 21.68 -7.13 -36.29
CA LYS A 241 20.70 -6.51 -37.20
C LYS A 241 19.52 -7.40 -37.59
N LYS A 242 19.21 -8.43 -36.79
CA LYS A 242 18.02 -9.28 -36.95
C LYS A 242 16.78 -8.64 -36.35
N LEU A 243 16.97 -7.66 -35.46
CA LEU A 243 15.92 -6.94 -34.77
C LEU A 243 16.22 -5.43 -34.79
N ASP A 244 15.24 -4.62 -35.16
CA ASP A 244 15.37 -3.16 -35.10
C ASP A 244 15.37 -2.70 -33.62
N PRO A 245 16.37 -1.94 -33.15
CA PRO A 245 16.36 -1.41 -31.78
C PRO A 245 15.10 -0.59 -31.47
N LYS A 246 14.52 0.13 -32.44
CA LYS A 246 13.28 0.89 -32.24
C LYS A 246 12.07 0.01 -31.92
N SER A 247 12.16 -1.29 -32.18
CA SER A 247 11.10 -2.26 -31.88
C SER A 247 11.05 -2.70 -30.41
N ILE A 248 12.05 -2.31 -29.61
CA ILE A 248 12.10 -2.57 -28.16
C ILE A 248 11.89 -1.23 -27.43
N PRO A 249 10.77 -1.06 -26.71
CA PRO A 249 10.53 0.14 -25.91
C PRO A 249 11.59 0.30 -24.81
N VAL A 250 12.09 1.53 -24.64
CA VAL A 250 13.12 1.86 -23.63
C VAL A 250 12.63 1.54 -22.21
N GLU A 251 11.32 1.69 -21.98
CA GLU A 251 10.66 1.39 -20.70
C GLU A 251 10.80 -0.08 -20.31
N GLN A 252 10.81 -0.99 -21.29
CA GLN A 252 10.99 -2.43 -21.04
C GLN A 252 12.47 -2.82 -20.91
N LEU A 253 13.40 -2.02 -21.44
CA LEU A 253 14.84 -2.23 -21.29
C LEU A 253 15.40 -1.69 -19.96
N ARG A 254 14.78 -0.69 -19.35
CA ARG A 254 15.26 -0.15 -18.06
C ARG A 254 15.41 -1.21 -16.97
N PRO A 255 14.42 -2.09 -16.70
CA PRO A 255 14.56 -3.15 -15.70
C PRO A 255 15.66 -4.16 -16.03
N VAL A 256 16.03 -4.30 -17.30
CA VAL A 256 17.10 -5.22 -17.74
C VAL A 256 18.47 -4.78 -17.22
N LEU A 257 18.66 -3.47 -17.00
CA LEU A 257 19.91 -2.94 -16.42
C LEU A 257 20.11 -3.35 -14.96
N ASP A 258 19.03 -3.69 -14.23
CA ASP A 258 19.14 -4.15 -12.85
C ASP A 258 19.83 -5.52 -12.75
N PHE A 259 19.97 -6.27 -13.85
CA PHE A 259 20.76 -7.50 -13.90
C PHE A 259 22.23 -7.27 -13.56
N LYS A 260 22.73 -6.03 -13.70
CA LYS A 260 24.15 -5.67 -13.48
C LYS A 260 25.11 -6.53 -14.30
N ASP A 261 24.68 -6.92 -15.49
CA ASP A 261 25.48 -7.68 -16.45
C ASP A 261 26.21 -6.72 -17.40
N ALA A 262 27.53 -6.84 -17.45
CA ALA A 262 28.38 -5.92 -18.22
C ALA A 262 28.16 -6.01 -19.74
N GLN A 263 27.80 -7.19 -20.28
CA GLN A 263 27.54 -7.34 -21.71
C GLN A 263 26.19 -6.72 -22.10
N ILE A 264 25.18 -6.95 -21.27
CA ILE A 264 23.86 -6.31 -21.42
C ILE A 264 24.03 -4.79 -21.39
N GLU A 265 24.72 -4.24 -20.38
CA GLU A 265 24.93 -2.79 -20.26
C GLU A 265 25.66 -2.22 -21.48
N ALA A 266 26.72 -2.90 -21.96
CA ALA A 266 27.45 -2.48 -23.15
C ALA A 266 26.58 -2.45 -24.42
N LEU A 267 25.74 -3.48 -24.64
CA LEU A 267 24.84 -3.55 -25.79
C LEU A 267 23.74 -2.49 -25.70
N VAL A 268 23.19 -2.26 -24.51
CA VAL A 268 22.19 -1.20 -24.29
C VAL A 268 22.79 0.17 -24.59
N ILE A 269 23.97 0.48 -24.03
CA ILE A 269 24.65 1.77 -24.29
C ILE A 269 24.95 1.96 -25.77
N LYS A 270 25.40 0.91 -26.46
CA LYS A 270 25.75 0.96 -27.89
C LYS A 270 24.55 1.28 -28.79
N HIS A 271 23.39 0.66 -28.54
CA HIS A 271 22.23 0.75 -29.45
C HIS A 271 21.17 1.75 -29.01
N TYR A 272 21.09 2.05 -27.71
CA TYR A 272 20.06 2.91 -27.12
C TYR A 272 20.63 4.13 -26.39
N GLY A 273 21.96 4.20 -26.20
CA GLY A 273 22.60 5.20 -25.36
C GLY A 273 22.40 4.94 -23.87
N LYS A 274 22.74 5.93 -23.04
CA LYS A 274 22.49 5.86 -21.58
C LYS A 274 20.99 6.04 -21.31
N ILE A 275 20.28 4.93 -21.12
CA ILE A 275 18.84 4.90 -20.82
C ILE A 275 18.50 4.77 -19.32
N GLY A 276 19.50 4.94 -18.44
CA GLY A 276 19.35 4.91 -16.98
C GLY A 276 18.39 5.99 -16.45
N GLN A 277 18.12 5.94 -15.14
CA GLN A 277 17.25 6.93 -14.50
C GLN A 277 17.74 8.36 -14.75
N VAL A 278 16.78 9.27 -14.98
CA VAL A 278 17.09 10.69 -15.08
C VAL A 278 17.70 11.12 -13.75
N THR A 279 18.82 11.84 -13.78
CA THR A 279 19.48 12.25 -12.54
C THR A 279 18.59 13.19 -11.73
N PRO A 280 18.74 13.25 -10.39
CA PRO A 280 17.96 14.19 -9.58
C PRO A 280 18.07 15.65 -10.07
N GLY A 281 19.25 16.06 -10.54
CA GLY A 281 19.48 17.40 -11.09
C GLY A 281 18.68 17.66 -12.38
N GLU A 282 18.67 16.72 -13.32
CA GLU A 282 17.88 16.82 -14.55
C GLU A 282 16.37 16.84 -14.27
N LYS A 283 15.90 16.05 -13.30
CA LYS A 283 14.49 16.05 -12.87
C LYS A 283 14.09 17.39 -12.26
N LEU A 284 14.91 17.95 -11.39
CA LEU A 284 14.68 19.28 -10.79
C LEU A 284 14.66 20.38 -11.85
N ALA A 285 15.60 20.36 -12.80
CA ALA A 285 15.62 21.30 -13.92
C ALA A 285 14.35 21.18 -14.78
N ARG A 286 13.88 19.95 -15.04
CA ARG A 286 12.64 19.70 -15.79
C ARG A 286 11.41 20.21 -15.04
N ILE A 287 11.32 19.99 -13.73
CA ILE A 287 10.23 20.53 -12.89
C ILE A 287 10.22 22.06 -12.93
N ALA A 288 11.39 22.70 -12.78
CA ALA A 288 11.51 24.15 -12.83
C ALA A 288 11.10 24.71 -14.21
N TRP A 289 11.50 24.05 -15.29
CA TRP A 289 11.10 24.41 -16.65
C TRP A 289 9.59 24.31 -16.85
N LEU A 290 8.99 23.18 -16.49
CA LEU A 290 7.56 22.94 -16.64
C LEU A 290 6.72 23.89 -15.78
N ARG A 291 7.19 24.27 -14.58
CA ARG A 291 6.54 25.28 -13.73
C ARG A 291 6.38 26.61 -14.46
N THR A 292 7.45 27.07 -15.11
CA THR A 292 7.44 28.31 -15.90
C THR A 292 6.49 28.17 -17.09
N GLU A 293 6.56 27.04 -17.79
CA GLU A 293 5.80 26.84 -19.03
C GLU A 293 4.28 26.70 -18.82
N LEU A 294 3.89 26.07 -17.70
CA LEU A 294 2.50 26.03 -17.26
C LEU A 294 1.98 27.40 -16.80
N GLY A 295 2.86 28.37 -16.49
CA GLY A 295 2.48 29.73 -16.13
C GLY A 295 2.24 30.66 -17.33
N LYS A 296 2.64 30.26 -18.54
CA LYS A 296 2.56 31.11 -19.73
C LYS A 296 1.17 31.16 -20.39
N GLY A 297 0.22 30.33 -19.97
CA GLY A 297 -1.11 30.29 -20.55
C GLY A 297 -2.04 29.33 -19.81
N SER A 298 -3.31 29.34 -20.21
CA SER A 298 -4.33 28.40 -19.71
C SER A 298 -4.38 27.11 -20.53
N GLY A 299 -5.01 26.09 -19.97
CA GLY A 299 -5.32 24.83 -20.65
C GLY A 299 -6.82 24.54 -20.76
N SER A 300 -7.19 23.72 -21.72
CA SER A 300 -8.54 23.15 -21.89
C SER A 300 -8.69 21.88 -21.06
N ALA A 301 -9.57 21.92 -20.06
CA ALA A 301 -9.85 20.73 -19.25
C ALA A 301 -10.51 19.60 -20.06
N THR A 302 -11.24 19.91 -21.13
CA THR A 302 -11.84 18.88 -22.02
C THR A 302 -10.75 18.09 -22.74
N HIS A 303 -9.80 18.78 -23.38
CA HIS A 303 -8.66 18.12 -24.03
C HIS A 303 -7.75 17.44 -23.01
N GLY A 304 -7.60 18.05 -21.82
CA GLY A 304 -6.90 17.44 -20.69
C GLY A 304 -7.47 16.10 -20.23
N LYS A 305 -8.80 15.91 -20.31
CA LYS A 305 -9.44 14.62 -20.02
C LYS A 305 -8.97 13.54 -20.98
N GLU A 306 -8.89 13.83 -22.28
CA GLU A 306 -8.45 12.88 -23.30
C GLU A 306 -6.98 12.46 -23.06
N LEU A 307 -6.13 13.43 -22.72
CA LEU A 307 -4.73 13.18 -22.35
C LEU A 307 -4.60 12.35 -21.08
N PHE A 308 -5.44 12.59 -20.07
CA PHE A 308 -5.50 11.78 -18.85
C PHE A 308 -5.89 10.32 -19.16
N VAL A 309 -6.93 10.11 -19.99
CA VAL A 309 -7.37 8.77 -20.39
C VAL A 309 -6.27 8.02 -21.14
N LYS A 310 -5.54 8.71 -22.01
CA LYS A 310 -4.47 8.10 -22.80
C LYS A 310 -3.24 7.70 -21.96
N ASN A 311 -2.86 8.54 -20.99
CA ASN A 311 -1.54 8.44 -20.34
C ASN A 311 -1.59 8.05 -18.86
N CYS A 312 -2.73 8.23 -18.17
CA CYS A 312 -2.79 8.12 -16.71
C CYS A 312 -3.89 7.15 -16.23
N SER A 313 -5.01 7.03 -16.93
CA SER A 313 -6.18 6.29 -16.44
C SER A 313 -5.99 4.78 -16.37
N ALA A 314 -4.96 4.21 -17.01
CA ALA A 314 -4.60 2.81 -16.84
C ALA A 314 -4.25 2.48 -15.38
N CYS A 315 -3.59 3.43 -14.71
CA CYS A 315 -3.11 3.25 -13.34
C CYS A 315 -3.97 4.00 -12.33
N HIS A 316 -4.38 5.23 -12.63
CA HIS A 316 -4.96 6.15 -11.66
C HIS A 316 -6.47 6.32 -11.83
N THR A 317 -7.16 6.45 -10.70
CA THR A 317 -8.55 6.91 -10.65
C THR A 317 -8.57 8.44 -10.54
N LEU A 318 -9.46 9.10 -11.26
CA LEU A 318 -9.77 10.52 -11.11
C LEU A 318 -11.25 10.76 -11.39
N PHE A 319 -11.95 11.38 -10.45
CA PHE A 319 -13.41 11.61 -10.51
C PHE A 319 -14.22 10.31 -10.72
N GLY A 320 -13.74 9.20 -10.14
CA GLY A 320 -14.37 7.88 -10.26
C GLY A 320 -14.07 7.12 -11.56
N GLU A 321 -13.33 7.71 -12.50
CA GLU A 321 -12.91 7.07 -13.75
C GLU A 321 -11.43 6.65 -13.70
N GLY A 322 -11.10 5.46 -14.21
CA GLY A 322 -9.72 4.98 -14.36
C GLY A 322 -9.39 3.72 -13.54
N GLY A 323 -8.09 3.49 -13.35
CA GLY A 323 -7.51 2.28 -12.76
C GLY A 323 -7.24 2.40 -11.27
N LYS A 324 -6.90 1.26 -10.65
CA LYS A 324 -6.59 1.15 -9.20
C LYS A 324 -5.18 0.62 -8.93
N VAL A 325 -4.31 0.64 -9.93
CA VAL A 325 -2.91 0.22 -9.76
C VAL A 325 -2.15 1.32 -9.03
N GLY A 326 -2.34 2.57 -9.42
CA GLY A 326 -1.81 3.74 -8.73
C GLY A 326 -2.85 4.36 -7.78
N PRO A 327 -2.44 5.38 -7.01
CA PRO A 327 -3.34 6.10 -6.11
C PRO A 327 -4.51 6.75 -6.82
N ASP A 328 -5.64 6.84 -6.11
CA ASP A 328 -6.77 7.67 -6.50
C ASP A 328 -6.37 9.15 -6.40
N LEU A 329 -6.29 9.81 -7.55
CA LEU A 329 -5.90 11.21 -7.66
C LEU A 329 -7.03 12.14 -7.20
N THR A 330 -8.28 11.67 -7.12
CA THR A 330 -9.43 12.50 -6.70
C THR A 330 -9.17 13.16 -5.35
N THR A 331 -8.54 12.43 -4.42
CA THR A 331 -8.21 12.85 -3.05
C THR A 331 -6.81 13.45 -2.90
N ALA A 332 -6.00 13.45 -3.97
CA ALA A 332 -4.66 14.03 -3.95
C ALA A 332 -4.71 15.57 -3.93
N ASP A 333 -3.59 16.21 -3.56
CA ASP A 333 -3.45 17.67 -3.57
C ASP A 333 -3.29 18.22 -5.00
N ARG A 334 -4.32 18.00 -5.82
CA ARG A 334 -4.33 18.38 -7.24
C ARG A 334 -4.33 19.89 -7.44
N LYS A 335 -4.72 20.69 -6.45
CA LYS A 335 -4.65 22.15 -6.53
C LYS A 335 -3.19 22.62 -6.50
N ASN A 336 -2.30 21.85 -5.88
CA ASN A 336 -0.88 22.14 -5.84
C ASN A 336 -0.17 21.65 -7.10
N ARG A 337 0.13 22.60 -8.00
CA ARG A 337 0.81 22.31 -9.26
C ARG A 337 2.22 21.75 -9.05
N ASP A 338 2.94 22.20 -8.02
CA ASP A 338 4.27 21.72 -7.70
C ASP A 338 4.26 20.29 -7.18
N TYR A 339 3.24 19.94 -6.39
CA TYR A 339 2.99 18.56 -5.98
C TYR A 339 2.81 17.65 -7.21
N LEU A 340 1.92 18.03 -8.14
CA LEU A 340 1.67 17.26 -9.36
C LEU A 340 2.94 17.15 -10.23
N LEU A 341 3.64 18.25 -10.49
CA LEU A 341 4.88 18.23 -11.28
C LEU A 341 5.95 17.33 -10.66
N THR A 342 6.13 17.42 -9.35
CA THR A 342 7.14 16.63 -8.65
C THR A 342 6.86 15.14 -8.80
N HIS A 343 5.61 14.71 -8.56
CA HIS A 343 5.27 13.29 -8.64
C HIS A 343 5.10 12.75 -10.07
N ILE A 344 4.81 13.60 -11.06
CA ILE A 344 4.75 13.18 -12.47
C ILE A 344 6.16 13.07 -13.08
N VAL A 345 7.06 14.00 -12.74
CA VAL A 345 8.43 14.03 -13.28
C VAL A 345 9.35 13.08 -12.50
N ASP A 346 9.18 12.98 -11.18
CA ASP A 346 9.93 12.07 -10.32
C ASP A 346 9.01 11.15 -9.50
N PRO A 347 8.37 10.16 -10.16
CA PRO A 347 7.47 9.24 -9.48
C PRO A 347 8.16 8.34 -8.46
N SER A 348 9.49 8.21 -8.52
CA SER A 348 10.30 7.42 -7.59
C SER A 348 10.77 8.22 -6.37
N LEU A 349 10.58 9.54 -6.33
CA LEU A 349 11.01 10.40 -5.21
C LEU A 349 10.40 9.94 -3.88
N TYR A 350 9.13 9.55 -3.92
CA TYR A 350 8.41 8.99 -2.79
C TYR A 350 7.31 8.06 -3.28
N ILE A 351 7.43 6.79 -2.92
CA ILE A 351 6.46 5.75 -3.23
C ILE A 351 5.79 5.35 -1.91
N ARG A 352 4.48 5.52 -1.81
CA ARG A 352 3.75 5.10 -0.60
C ARG A 352 3.84 3.57 -0.45
N PRO A 353 3.93 3.02 0.77
CA PRO A 353 4.09 1.57 0.98
C PRO A 353 3.04 0.72 0.25
N GLU A 354 1.80 1.18 0.17
CA GLU A 354 0.70 0.49 -0.51
C GLU A 354 0.84 0.44 -2.05
N PHE A 355 1.68 1.32 -2.63
CA PHE A 355 2.01 1.35 -4.06
C PHE A 355 3.49 1.00 -4.32
N MET A 356 4.17 0.40 -3.34
CA MET A 356 5.54 -0.05 -3.49
C MET A 356 5.58 -1.32 -4.33
N ALA A 357 6.25 -1.23 -5.49
CA ALA A 357 6.53 -2.40 -6.29
C ALA A 357 7.60 -3.27 -5.60
N TYR A 358 7.54 -4.57 -5.84
CA TYR A 358 8.56 -5.51 -5.39
C TYR A 358 9.25 -6.12 -6.60
N ASN A 359 10.56 -6.25 -6.49
CA ASN A 359 11.38 -7.05 -7.39
C ASN A 359 11.45 -8.47 -6.81
N VAL A 360 10.93 -9.43 -7.56
CA VAL A 360 10.88 -10.84 -7.19
C VAL A 360 11.80 -11.62 -8.11
N THR A 361 12.83 -12.22 -7.54
CA THR A 361 13.66 -13.23 -8.20
C THR A 361 13.08 -14.60 -7.87
N THR A 362 12.76 -15.38 -8.90
CA THR A 362 12.21 -16.74 -8.76
C THR A 362 13.30 -17.79 -8.94
N LEU A 363 13.10 -18.99 -8.38
CA LEU A 363 14.02 -20.12 -8.49
C LEU A 363 14.26 -20.58 -9.94
N ASP A 364 13.37 -20.24 -10.87
CA ASP A 364 13.53 -20.47 -12.31
C ASP A 364 14.22 -19.29 -13.05
N GLY A 365 14.90 -18.44 -12.29
CA GLY A 365 15.78 -17.36 -12.78
C GLY A 365 15.07 -16.15 -13.36
N ARG A 366 13.74 -16.01 -13.19
CA ARG A 366 13.02 -14.81 -13.63
C ARG A 366 13.18 -13.71 -12.59
N ARG A 367 13.29 -12.48 -13.08
CA ARG A 367 13.04 -11.26 -12.30
C ARG A 367 11.73 -10.64 -12.76
N LEU A 368 10.84 -10.49 -11.80
CA LEU A 368 9.49 -9.95 -11.99
C LEU A 368 9.34 -8.72 -11.12
N THR A 369 8.69 -7.69 -11.64
CA THR A 369 8.39 -6.47 -10.89
C THR A 369 6.90 -6.22 -10.89
N GLY A 370 6.34 -5.85 -9.74
CA GLY A 370 4.94 -5.45 -9.64
C GLY A 370 4.51 -5.14 -8.20
N LEU A 371 3.30 -4.57 -8.07
CA LEU A 371 2.65 -4.34 -6.78
C LEU A 371 2.12 -5.64 -6.21
N VAL A 372 2.25 -5.84 -4.89
CA VAL A 372 1.71 -7.04 -4.24
C VAL A 372 0.23 -6.86 -3.95
N GLU A 373 -0.60 -7.79 -4.42
CA GLU A 373 -2.05 -7.77 -4.19
C GLU A 373 -2.51 -8.96 -3.34
N GLY A 374 -3.28 -8.68 -2.29
CA GLY A 374 -4.00 -9.68 -1.47
C GLY A 374 -3.17 -10.36 -0.36
N PRO A 375 -3.80 -11.20 0.46
CA PRO A 375 -3.13 -11.95 1.53
C PRO A 375 -2.16 -13.00 0.95
N THR A 376 -1.02 -13.21 1.64
CA THR A 376 0.16 -13.89 1.09
C THR A 376 0.48 -15.23 1.76
N ASP A 377 -0.47 -16.00 2.26
CA ASP A 377 -0.12 -17.15 3.13
C ASP A 377 0.71 -18.24 2.41
N SER A 378 0.48 -18.47 1.12
CA SER A 378 1.22 -19.47 0.32
C SER A 378 1.68 -19.00 -1.07
N GLN A 379 1.17 -17.85 -1.54
CA GLN A 379 1.45 -17.29 -2.85
C GLN A 379 1.55 -15.76 -2.79
N VAL A 380 2.15 -15.17 -3.81
CA VAL A 380 2.25 -13.73 -4.03
C VAL A 380 1.69 -13.44 -5.41
N THR A 381 0.75 -12.49 -5.50
CA THR A 381 0.27 -11.97 -6.77
C THR A 381 0.90 -10.61 -7.01
N LEU A 382 1.65 -10.48 -8.10
CA LEU A 382 2.21 -9.22 -8.57
C LEU A 382 1.29 -8.61 -9.62
N VAL A 383 1.03 -7.32 -9.51
CA VAL A 383 0.29 -6.51 -10.47
C VAL A 383 1.27 -5.56 -11.15
N ASN A 384 1.37 -5.66 -12.47
CA ASN A 384 2.13 -4.74 -13.32
C ASN A 384 1.17 -4.11 -14.35
N VAL A 385 1.60 -3.10 -15.10
CA VAL A 385 0.84 -2.50 -16.19
C VAL A 385 1.64 -2.62 -17.48
N ILE A 386 1.09 -3.35 -18.45
CA ILE A 386 1.67 -3.54 -19.77
C ILE A 386 0.64 -3.07 -20.79
N GLU A 387 1.03 -2.21 -21.72
CA GLU A 387 0.12 -1.60 -22.72
C GLU A 387 -1.16 -0.99 -22.09
N ASN A 388 -1.01 -0.19 -21.03
CA ASN A 388 -2.13 0.44 -20.33
C ASN A 388 -3.15 -0.54 -19.74
N LYS A 389 -2.79 -1.81 -19.54
CA LYS A 389 -3.63 -2.83 -18.93
C LYS A 389 -2.95 -3.47 -17.72
N PRO A 390 -3.66 -3.66 -16.60
CA PRO A 390 -3.13 -4.39 -15.47
C PRO A 390 -2.92 -5.86 -15.84
N VAL A 391 -1.71 -6.35 -15.63
CA VAL A 391 -1.31 -7.76 -15.80
C VAL A 391 -1.00 -8.33 -14.42
N LYS A 392 -1.64 -9.44 -14.08
CA LYS A 392 -1.43 -10.14 -12.81
C LYS A 392 -0.58 -11.39 -13.02
N THR A 393 0.42 -11.57 -12.17
CA THR A 393 1.30 -12.73 -12.16
C THR A 393 1.32 -13.34 -10.76
N THR A 394 0.81 -14.55 -10.61
CA THR A 394 0.79 -15.27 -9.33
C THR A 394 1.94 -16.26 -9.25
N ILE A 395 2.68 -16.22 -8.14
CA ILE A 395 3.89 -17.00 -7.89
C ILE A 395 3.73 -17.67 -6.53
N GLY A 396 3.97 -18.98 -6.45
CA GLY A 396 4.03 -19.67 -5.17
C GLY A 396 5.22 -19.18 -4.35
N LYS A 397 5.06 -18.94 -3.04
CA LYS A 397 6.18 -18.45 -2.19
C LYS A 397 7.39 -19.40 -2.20
N LYS A 398 7.15 -20.70 -2.38
CA LYS A 398 8.21 -21.72 -2.51
C LYS A 398 9.06 -21.57 -3.78
N ASP A 399 8.54 -20.88 -4.80
CA ASP A 399 9.23 -20.64 -6.07
C ASP A 399 9.96 -19.28 -6.07
N ILE A 400 9.91 -18.53 -4.96
CA ILE A 400 10.57 -17.23 -4.79
C ILE A 400 11.93 -17.46 -4.13
N GLU A 401 12.99 -17.04 -4.81
CA GLU A 401 14.35 -16.99 -4.26
C GLU A 401 14.52 -15.74 -3.39
N GLU A 402 14.12 -14.59 -3.92
CA GLU A 402 14.28 -13.28 -3.28
C GLU A 402 13.10 -12.38 -3.63
N MET A 403 12.67 -11.55 -2.67
CA MET A 403 11.66 -10.52 -2.88
C MET A 403 12.05 -9.27 -2.12
N LEU A 404 12.41 -8.23 -2.86
CA LEU A 404 12.87 -6.94 -2.31
C LEU A 404 11.95 -5.80 -2.73
N PRO A 405 11.73 -4.80 -1.87
CA PRO A 405 11.07 -3.58 -2.28
C PRO A 405 11.87 -2.86 -3.38
N SER A 406 11.19 -2.38 -4.42
CA SER A 406 11.79 -1.60 -5.49
C SER A 406 11.94 -0.14 -5.07
N ALA A 407 13.13 0.42 -5.27
CA ALA A 407 13.37 1.86 -5.15
C ALA A 407 12.82 2.66 -6.35
N VAL A 408 12.34 1.96 -7.38
CA VAL A 408 11.80 2.55 -8.62
C VAL A 408 10.29 2.36 -8.66
N SER A 409 9.58 3.44 -8.96
CA SER A 409 8.13 3.43 -9.10
C SER A 409 7.70 2.65 -10.34
N LEU A 410 6.53 2.01 -10.27
CA LEU A 410 5.87 1.41 -11.43
C LEU A 410 5.37 2.49 -12.42
N MET A 411 5.17 3.72 -11.94
CA MET A 411 4.83 4.86 -12.78
C MET A 411 6.05 5.27 -13.63
N PRO A 412 5.93 5.31 -14.97
CA PRO A 412 7.06 5.65 -15.83
C PRO A 412 7.55 7.10 -15.64
N GLU A 413 8.85 7.33 -15.79
CA GLU A 413 9.42 8.66 -15.98
C GLU A 413 9.17 9.18 -17.41
N LYS A 414 9.30 10.50 -17.62
CA LYS A 414 9.19 11.16 -18.95
C LYS A 414 7.80 11.11 -19.60
N LEU A 415 6.75 10.87 -18.81
CA LEU A 415 5.34 10.84 -19.29
C LEU A 415 4.89 12.12 -20.02
N LEU A 416 5.53 13.25 -19.75
CA LEU A 416 5.20 14.54 -20.36
C LEU A 416 6.04 14.86 -21.60
N ASP A 417 7.07 14.07 -21.92
CA ASP A 417 8.05 14.45 -22.95
C ASP A 417 7.54 14.24 -24.39
N THR A 418 6.48 13.45 -24.55
CA THR A 418 5.80 13.25 -25.84
C THR A 418 4.67 14.25 -26.09
N LEU A 419 4.37 15.11 -25.10
CA LEU A 419 3.31 16.11 -25.17
C LEU A 419 3.88 17.48 -25.52
N SER A 420 3.16 18.22 -26.35
CA SER A 420 3.39 19.65 -26.56
C SER A 420 3.11 20.45 -25.28
N TYR A 421 3.67 21.64 -25.16
CA TYR A 421 3.42 22.49 -23.99
C TYR A 421 1.95 22.87 -23.82
N GLN A 422 1.18 22.96 -24.90
CA GLN A 422 -0.25 23.19 -24.81
C GLN A 422 -0.98 21.96 -24.26
N GLU A 423 -0.64 20.75 -24.73
CA GLU A 423 -1.19 19.50 -24.19
C GLU A 423 -0.85 19.33 -22.70
N ILE A 424 0.36 19.71 -22.28
CA ILE A 424 0.73 19.69 -20.85
C ILE A 424 -0.15 20.67 -20.05
N ARG A 425 -0.40 21.89 -20.56
CA ARG A 425 -1.33 22.84 -19.93
C ARG A 425 -2.75 22.30 -19.86
N ASP A 426 -3.22 21.66 -20.92
CA ASP A 426 -4.56 21.06 -20.99
C ASP A 426 -4.70 19.91 -19.98
N LEU A 427 -3.72 19.00 -19.92
CA LEU A 427 -3.67 17.91 -18.94
C LEU A 427 -3.74 18.46 -17.51
N PHE A 428 -2.93 19.47 -17.18
CA PHE A 428 -2.95 20.09 -15.86
C PHE A 428 -4.30 20.80 -15.60
N ALA A 429 -4.89 21.49 -16.58
CA ALA A 429 -6.20 22.11 -16.41
C ALA A 429 -7.28 21.09 -16.02
N TYR A 430 -7.23 19.86 -16.56
CA TYR A 430 -8.12 18.78 -16.16
C TYR A 430 -7.76 18.20 -14.77
N LEU A 431 -6.48 17.88 -14.54
CA LEU A 431 -6.01 17.33 -13.27
C LEU A 431 -6.37 18.25 -12.10
N GLN A 432 -6.35 19.57 -12.27
CA GLN A 432 -6.59 20.52 -11.19
C GLN A 432 -8.08 20.88 -10.98
N LEU A 433 -9.02 20.24 -11.70
CA LEU A 433 -10.45 20.53 -11.56
C LEU A 433 -10.97 20.21 -10.15
N PRO A 434 -11.63 21.16 -9.47
CA PRO A 434 -12.00 21.02 -8.07
C PRO A 434 -13.35 20.32 -7.85
N ASP A 435 -13.75 19.31 -8.66
CA ASP A 435 -14.83 18.30 -8.39
C ASP A 435 -15.44 17.63 -9.67
N GLY A 436 -14.65 17.36 -10.71
CA GLY A 436 -15.09 16.51 -11.84
C GLY A 436 -16.21 17.06 -12.74
N LYS A 437 -16.69 18.29 -12.49
CA LYS A 437 -17.58 18.99 -13.41
C LYS A 437 -16.73 19.73 -14.45
N ALA A 438 -16.84 19.31 -15.71
CA ALA A 438 -16.30 20.08 -16.83
C ALA A 438 -16.92 21.48 -16.84
N PRO A 439 -16.14 22.56 -17.04
CA PRO A 439 -16.70 23.90 -17.20
C PRO A 439 -17.49 23.98 -18.51
N PRO A 440 -18.64 24.68 -18.55
CA PRO A 440 -19.31 24.97 -19.82
C PRO A 440 -18.43 25.90 -20.66
N VAL A 441 -18.35 25.58 -21.95
CA VAL A 441 -17.69 26.38 -23.00
C VAL A 441 -18.21 27.82 -22.95
N LYS A 442 -17.31 28.80 -22.96
CA LYS A 442 -17.68 30.21 -23.18
C LYS A 442 -16.77 30.85 -24.22
N ASP A 443 -17.42 31.42 -25.23
CA ASP A 443 -16.92 32.51 -26.08
C ASP A 443 -17.73 33.79 -25.75
N PRO A 444 -17.40 35.00 -26.25
CA PRO A 444 -16.93 36.09 -25.40
C PRO A 444 -17.92 37.25 -25.21
N ALA A 445 -17.50 38.19 -24.36
CA ALA A 445 -17.91 39.61 -24.24
C ALA A 445 -18.75 40.05 -23.01
N SER A 446 -18.05 40.79 -22.13
CA SER A 446 -18.42 42.06 -21.46
C SER A 446 -19.48 42.12 -20.33
N PRO A 447 -19.47 43.15 -19.46
CA PRO A 447 -18.33 43.95 -18.95
C PRO A 447 -18.33 44.14 -17.41
N ARG A 448 -17.27 44.80 -16.94
CA ARG A 448 -16.88 45.14 -15.57
C ARG A 448 -17.98 45.81 -14.71
N ARG A 449 -17.90 45.59 -13.39
CA ARG A 449 -18.30 46.56 -12.36
C ARG A 449 -17.23 46.64 -11.26
N GLU A 450 -16.88 47.87 -10.91
CA GLU A 450 -15.98 48.25 -9.81
C GLU A 450 -16.79 48.68 -8.55
N PRO A 451 -16.15 48.95 -7.40
CA PRO A 451 -16.59 48.46 -6.09
C PRO A 451 -17.42 49.45 -5.28
N GLY A 452 -18.28 48.93 -4.39
CA GLY A 452 -19.08 49.72 -3.46
C GLY A 452 -18.85 49.33 -2.00
N GLY A 453 -18.30 50.28 -1.24
CA GLY A 453 -18.44 50.57 0.20
C GLY A 453 -18.79 49.44 1.17
N GLY A 454 -17.89 49.17 2.12
CA GLY A 454 -18.20 48.41 3.33
C GLY A 454 -18.99 49.22 4.37
N PRO A 455 -19.38 48.59 5.50
CA PRO A 455 -19.58 49.28 6.76
C PRO A 455 -18.51 48.91 7.79
N ALA A 456 -18.21 49.89 8.65
CA ALA A 456 -17.24 49.87 9.74
C ALA A 456 -17.71 49.01 10.95
N PRO A 457 -16.83 48.75 11.94
CA PRO A 457 -16.76 47.47 12.67
C PRO A 457 -17.63 47.41 13.94
N ALA A 458 -18.06 46.19 14.29
CA ALA A 458 -18.59 45.87 15.61
C ALA A 458 -17.46 45.41 16.55
N LYS A 459 -17.53 45.88 17.80
CA LYS A 459 -16.51 45.76 18.85
C LYS A 459 -16.33 44.35 19.41
N ASP A 460 -15.05 44.05 19.70
CA ASP A 460 -14.48 43.15 20.70
C ASP A 460 -14.90 41.67 20.70
N SER A 461 -14.46 40.95 19.66
CA SER A 461 -14.11 39.53 19.80
C SER A 461 -12.66 39.41 20.28
N PRO A 462 -12.33 38.55 21.26
CA PRO A 462 -10.96 38.39 21.73
C PRO A 462 -10.05 37.99 20.56
N ALA A 463 -8.87 38.63 20.48
CA ALA A 463 -7.92 38.40 19.40
C ALA A 463 -7.58 36.89 19.29
N LYS A 464 -7.72 36.32 18.09
CA LYS A 464 -7.43 34.91 17.85
C LYS A 464 -5.97 34.59 18.21
N LEU A 465 -5.73 33.44 18.82
CA LEU A 465 -4.38 32.95 19.10
C LEU A 465 -3.75 32.44 17.80
N LYS A 466 -2.62 33.02 17.38
CA LYS A 466 -1.90 32.61 16.17
C LYS A 466 -0.98 31.43 16.46
N VAL A 467 -1.31 30.26 15.92
CA VAL A 467 -0.58 29.01 16.18
C VAL A 467 0.15 28.57 14.92
N LEU A 468 1.47 28.45 14.98
CA LEU A 468 2.23 27.81 13.91
C LEU A 468 2.38 26.32 14.18
N LEU A 469 1.83 25.51 13.29
CA LEU A 469 1.96 24.05 13.32
C LEU A 469 3.16 23.62 12.47
N ILE A 470 4.20 23.12 13.12
CA ILE A 470 5.46 22.71 12.50
C ILE A 470 5.50 21.18 12.44
N SER A 471 5.38 20.66 11.24
CA SER A 471 5.27 19.22 10.99
C SER A 471 6.52 18.70 10.28
N GLY A 472 7.07 17.57 10.76
CA GLY A 472 8.21 16.95 10.11
C GLY A 472 8.52 15.53 10.57
N SER A 473 7.52 14.79 11.01
CA SER A 473 7.62 13.41 11.47
C SER A 473 6.82 12.47 10.56
N LEU A 474 7.47 11.95 9.50
CA LEU A 474 6.85 10.99 8.57
C LEU A 474 6.46 9.68 9.26
N GLU A 475 7.32 9.17 10.14
CA GLU A 475 7.10 7.93 10.89
C GLU A 475 5.81 7.97 11.72
N TYR A 476 5.49 9.14 12.29
CA TYR A 476 4.31 9.36 13.12
C TYR A 476 3.24 10.21 12.43
N LYS A 477 3.29 10.31 11.10
CA LYS A 477 2.31 11.00 10.25
C LYS A 477 1.91 12.38 10.80
N SER A 478 2.89 13.19 11.21
CA SER A 478 2.61 14.47 11.87
C SER A 478 1.80 15.44 10.99
N ASP A 479 1.92 15.37 9.66
CA ASP A 479 1.15 16.19 8.73
C ASP A 479 -0.34 15.90 8.84
N ASP A 480 -0.72 14.62 8.84
CA ASP A 480 -2.12 14.18 8.97
C ASP A 480 -2.67 14.56 10.35
N SER A 481 -1.91 14.25 11.41
CA SER A 481 -2.28 14.52 12.80
C SER A 481 -2.46 16.01 13.06
N LEU A 482 -1.52 16.85 12.63
CA LEU A 482 -1.59 18.31 12.80
C LEU A 482 -2.63 18.95 11.86
N ALA A 483 -2.84 18.42 10.65
CA ALA A 483 -3.89 18.93 9.77
C ALA A 483 -5.31 18.63 10.31
N ALA A 484 -5.53 17.44 10.87
CA ALA A 484 -6.78 17.09 11.55
C ALA A 484 -6.96 17.92 12.83
N TYR A 485 -5.88 18.07 13.62
CA TYR A 485 -5.89 18.86 14.83
C TYR A 485 -6.12 20.36 14.56
N GLN A 486 -5.58 20.92 13.46
CA GLN A 486 -5.90 22.28 13.02
C GLN A 486 -7.39 22.47 12.79
N LYS A 487 -8.02 21.58 12.01
CA LYS A 487 -9.46 21.68 11.73
C LYS A 487 -10.27 21.65 13.02
N TYR A 488 -9.88 20.78 13.96
CA TYR A 488 -10.48 20.72 15.29
C TYR A 488 -10.27 22.03 16.06
N LEU A 489 -9.06 22.56 16.08
CA LEU A 489 -8.70 23.80 16.79
C LEU A 489 -9.51 25.00 16.27
N GLU A 490 -9.48 25.25 14.97
CA GLU A 490 -10.15 26.39 14.33
C GLU A 490 -11.67 26.29 14.38
N ALA A 491 -12.23 25.08 14.45
CA ALA A 491 -13.67 24.88 14.58
C ALA A 491 -14.19 25.10 16.00
N ASN A 492 -13.36 24.91 17.03
CA ASN A 492 -13.81 24.87 18.43
C ASN A 492 -13.27 26.02 19.30
N PHE A 493 -12.20 26.71 18.87
CA PHE A 493 -11.50 27.70 19.68
C PHE A 493 -11.16 28.97 18.87
N PRO A 494 -10.96 30.13 19.52
CA PRO A 494 -10.57 31.37 18.86
C PRO A 494 -9.08 31.34 18.48
N VAL A 495 -8.74 30.52 17.51
CA VAL A 495 -7.37 30.27 17.05
C VAL A 495 -7.27 30.43 15.54
N GLU A 496 -6.10 30.80 15.06
CA GLU A 496 -5.75 30.91 13.64
C GLU A 496 -4.46 30.13 13.42
N CYS A 497 -4.50 29.10 12.59
CA CYS A 497 -3.34 28.22 12.40
C CYS A 497 -2.63 28.50 11.07
N SER A 498 -1.31 28.70 11.15
CA SER A 498 -0.39 28.65 10.01
C SER A 498 0.39 27.34 10.01
N ARG A 499 0.97 26.94 8.87
CA ARG A 499 1.69 25.66 8.72
C ARG A 499 3.11 25.86 8.24
N ALA A 500 4.04 25.16 8.88
CA ALA A 500 5.37 24.90 8.36
C ALA A 500 5.55 23.38 8.24
N PHE A 501 5.14 22.81 7.11
CA PHE A 501 5.11 21.36 6.92
C PHE A 501 6.28 20.92 6.05
N ARG A 502 6.99 19.89 6.51
CA ARG A 502 8.20 19.33 5.90
C ARG A 502 7.94 18.96 4.44
N LYS A 503 8.80 19.47 3.56
CA LYS A 503 8.84 19.06 2.15
C LYS A 503 9.87 17.94 1.92
N THR A 504 11.08 18.10 2.44
CA THR A 504 12.13 17.05 2.52
C THR A 504 12.79 17.07 3.90
N ASP A 505 13.71 16.16 4.20
CA ASP A 505 14.42 16.22 5.49
C ASP A 505 15.23 17.53 5.62
N GLU A 506 15.68 18.08 4.51
CA GLU A 506 16.49 19.30 4.42
C GLU A 506 15.67 20.58 4.12
N ASP A 507 14.35 20.48 3.88
CA ASP A 507 13.50 21.62 3.52
C ASP A 507 12.18 21.66 4.32
N LEU A 508 12.06 22.67 5.18
CA LEU A 508 10.90 22.97 6.01
C LEU A 508 10.35 24.38 5.71
N PRO A 509 9.56 24.56 4.63
CA PRO A 509 9.00 25.86 4.27
C PRO A 509 7.91 26.31 5.25
N GLY A 510 7.61 27.61 5.30
CA GLY A 510 6.61 28.19 6.20
C GLY A 510 7.16 28.66 7.55
N LEU A 511 8.47 28.50 7.79
CA LEU A 511 9.14 28.92 9.03
C LEU A 511 9.19 30.44 9.21
N GLU A 512 8.98 31.23 8.17
CA GLU A 512 8.78 32.68 8.26
C GLU A 512 7.60 33.06 9.18
N ALA A 513 6.61 32.17 9.34
CA ALA A 513 5.52 32.38 10.28
C ALA A 513 5.96 32.40 11.76
N LEU A 514 7.16 31.90 12.10
CA LEU A 514 7.74 32.02 13.45
C LEU A 514 7.94 33.48 13.87
N ASP A 515 8.05 34.39 12.90
CA ASP A 515 8.22 35.82 13.16
C ASP A 515 6.91 36.44 13.70
N THR A 516 5.76 35.84 13.40
CA THR A 516 4.43 36.43 13.67
C THR A 516 3.48 35.58 14.50
N CYS A 517 3.79 34.30 14.75
CA CYS A 517 2.95 33.43 15.58
C CYS A 517 3.09 33.75 17.09
N ASP A 518 2.02 33.46 17.84
CA ASP A 518 2.01 33.54 19.30
C ASP A 518 2.59 32.26 19.93
N VAL A 519 2.33 31.10 19.32
CA VAL A 519 2.78 29.78 19.80
C VAL A 519 3.24 28.92 18.62
N ALA A 520 4.34 28.20 18.80
CA ALA A 520 4.81 27.21 17.83
C ALA A 520 4.62 25.78 18.38
N VAL A 521 4.01 24.92 17.56
CA VAL A 521 3.84 23.49 17.84
C VAL A 521 4.86 22.70 17.04
N PHE A 522 5.78 22.03 17.71
CA PHE A 522 6.78 21.17 17.08
C PHE A 522 6.36 19.72 17.14
N PHE A 523 6.08 19.13 15.97
CA PHE A 523 5.95 17.69 15.79
C PHE A 523 6.87 17.24 14.65
N THR A 524 8.16 17.32 14.90
CA THR A 524 9.24 17.11 13.94
C THR A 524 10.07 15.88 14.28
N ARG A 525 10.73 15.26 13.30
CA ARG A 525 11.63 14.13 13.53
C ARG A 525 12.79 14.12 12.56
N ARG A 526 14.01 14.08 13.09
CA ARG A 526 15.25 13.84 12.33
C ARG A 526 15.42 14.69 11.06
N LEU A 527 14.87 15.90 11.05
CA LEU A 527 15.07 16.85 9.97
C LEU A 527 16.54 17.29 9.93
N LYS A 528 17.07 17.47 8.73
CA LYS A 528 18.44 17.89 8.42
C LYS A 528 18.48 19.29 7.81
N ILE A 529 17.48 20.14 8.09
CA ILE A 529 17.50 21.54 7.69
C ILE A 529 18.80 22.22 8.15
N THR A 530 19.33 23.11 7.32
CA THR A 530 20.56 23.88 7.57
C THR A 530 20.35 25.35 7.20
N GLY A 531 21.34 26.19 7.45
CA GLY A 531 21.30 27.61 7.10
C GLY A 531 20.11 28.33 7.72
N GLU A 532 19.49 29.21 6.92
CA GLU A 532 18.44 30.13 7.37
C GLU A 532 17.26 29.42 8.06
N GLN A 533 16.81 28.26 7.57
CA GLN A 533 15.70 27.53 8.17
C GLN A 533 16.04 27.07 9.59
N LEU A 534 17.24 26.48 9.78
CA LEU A 534 17.68 26.04 11.10
C LEU A 534 17.90 27.23 12.05
N ASP A 535 18.46 28.33 11.53
CA ASP A 535 18.72 29.53 12.31
C ASP A 535 17.43 30.19 12.80
N ARG A 536 16.37 30.21 11.98
CA ARG A 536 15.03 30.67 12.38
C ARG A 536 14.45 29.82 13.50
N VAL A 537 14.55 28.49 13.40
CA VAL A 537 14.10 27.57 14.46
C VAL A 537 14.87 27.82 15.75
N LYS A 538 16.20 27.89 15.70
CA LYS A 538 17.06 28.19 16.85
C LYS A 538 16.71 29.52 17.49
N LYS A 539 16.56 30.56 16.68
CA LYS A 539 16.20 31.92 17.14
C LYS A 539 14.87 31.91 17.88
N TYR A 540 13.82 31.30 17.32
CA TYR A 540 12.53 31.21 17.99
C TYR A 540 12.63 30.39 19.29
N ALA A 541 13.17 29.16 19.20
CA ALA A 541 13.18 28.23 20.32
C ALA A 541 13.99 28.72 21.52
N THR A 542 15.04 29.51 21.27
CA THR A 542 15.90 30.07 22.33
C THR A 542 15.47 31.46 22.82
N SER A 543 14.39 32.04 22.27
CA SER A 543 13.93 33.40 22.59
C SER A 543 13.04 33.53 23.83
N GLY A 544 12.55 32.42 24.39
CA GLY A 544 11.54 32.44 25.45
C GLY A 544 10.10 32.62 24.94
N LYS A 545 9.86 32.47 23.63
CA LYS A 545 8.50 32.41 23.08
C LYS A 545 7.81 31.07 23.41
N PRO A 546 6.46 31.02 23.43
CA PRO A 546 5.70 29.81 23.72
C PRO A 546 5.97 28.64 22.78
N ILE A 547 6.16 27.43 23.35
CA ILE A 547 6.43 26.19 22.63
C ILE A 547 5.55 25.05 23.15
N VAL A 548 4.93 24.32 22.23
CA VAL A 548 4.31 23.01 22.48
C VAL A 548 5.06 21.97 21.65
N ALA A 549 5.74 21.02 22.28
CA ALA A 549 6.55 20.03 21.60
C ALA A 549 5.98 18.61 21.81
N ILE A 550 5.93 17.83 20.73
CA ILE A 550 5.23 16.55 20.69
C ILE A 550 6.18 15.44 20.22
N ARG A 551 6.17 14.32 20.93
CA ARG A 551 6.77 13.04 20.57
C ARG A 551 8.26 13.19 20.19
N THR A 552 8.55 13.12 18.90
CA THR A 552 9.91 13.12 18.35
C THR A 552 10.56 14.49 18.29
N ALA A 553 9.88 15.56 18.72
CA ALA A 553 10.44 16.90 18.76
C ALA A 553 11.74 16.98 19.59
N SER A 554 11.91 16.10 20.59
CA SER A 554 13.16 15.89 21.33
C SER A 554 14.37 15.61 20.43
N HIS A 555 14.17 14.96 19.29
CA HIS A 555 15.23 14.72 18.31
C HIS A 555 14.78 15.18 16.91
N GLY A 556 14.06 16.31 16.89
CA GLY A 556 13.42 16.88 15.72
C GLY A 556 14.39 17.34 14.63
N PHE A 557 15.56 17.86 15.03
CA PHE A 557 16.55 18.47 14.13
C PHE A 557 17.94 17.84 14.36
N GLN A 558 18.43 17.06 13.39
CA GLN A 558 19.73 16.37 13.48
C GLN A 558 20.91 17.33 13.59
N ASN A 559 20.80 18.49 12.94
CA ASN A 559 21.81 19.53 13.00
C ASN A 559 21.70 20.42 14.27
N TRP A 560 20.80 20.08 15.19
CA TRP A 560 20.66 20.72 16.51
C TRP A 560 19.90 19.84 17.52
N LEU A 561 20.49 18.71 17.89
CA LEU A 561 19.90 17.81 18.90
C LEU A 561 19.84 18.43 20.31
N ALA A 562 20.62 19.48 20.57
CA ALA A 562 20.65 20.15 21.86
C ALA A 562 19.30 20.80 22.26
N MET A 563 18.37 20.99 21.31
CA MET A 563 17.02 21.52 21.58
C MET A 563 16.30 20.79 22.73
N ASP A 564 16.44 19.47 22.84
CA ASP A 564 15.79 18.69 23.89
C ASP A 564 16.21 19.13 25.28
N LYS A 565 17.52 19.08 25.53
CA LYS A 565 18.10 19.36 26.84
C LYS A 565 18.10 20.85 27.16
N GLU A 566 18.40 21.69 26.17
CA GLU A 566 18.51 23.13 26.37
C GLU A 566 17.13 23.79 26.52
N VAL A 567 16.17 23.44 25.67
CA VAL A 567 14.87 24.14 25.58
C VAL A 567 13.76 23.31 26.22
N LEU A 568 13.57 22.06 25.78
CA LEU A 568 12.42 21.23 26.21
C LEU A 568 12.57 20.69 27.64
N GLY A 569 13.80 20.59 28.15
CA GLY A 569 14.11 20.03 29.46
C GLY A 569 14.11 18.49 29.49
N GLY A 570 14.14 17.85 28.32
CA GLY A 570 14.24 16.39 28.18
C GLY A 570 15.67 15.86 28.23
N ASP A 571 15.79 14.54 28.21
CA ASP A 571 17.05 13.81 28.04
C ASP A 571 16.76 12.53 27.25
N TYR A 572 16.24 12.67 26.03
CA TYR A 572 15.83 11.52 25.22
C TYR A 572 17.02 10.59 24.93
N GLN A 573 17.01 9.40 25.51
CA GLN A 573 18.03 8.36 25.33
C GLN A 573 17.43 7.08 24.77
N ASN A 574 16.69 7.21 23.67
CA ASN A 574 15.97 6.13 22.99
C ASN A 574 14.66 5.75 23.73
N HIS A 575 14.04 4.66 23.30
CA HIS A 575 12.79 4.16 23.86
C HIS A 575 12.90 2.69 24.24
N TYR A 576 11.96 2.21 25.06
CA TYR A 576 11.77 0.78 25.29
C TYR A 576 11.18 0.13 24.02
N GLY A 577 11.54 -1.13 23.75
CA GLY A 577 11.14 -1.85 22.53
C GLY A 577 9.62 -1.99 22.37
N ALA A 578 9.16 -2.42 21.19
CA ALA A 578 7.73 -2.66 20.96
C ALA A 578 7.20 -3.69 21.97
N GLY A 579 6.19 -3.30 22.75
CA GLY A 579 5.68 -4.04 23.91
C GLY A 579 4.24 -3.63 24.27
N PRO A 580 3.73 -3.98 25.47
CA PRO A 580 2.36 -3.64 25.87
C PRO A 580 2.13 -2.13 25.87
N LYS A 581 0.88 -1.73 25.69
CA LYS A 581 0.49 -0.32 25.61
C LYS A 581 0.92 0.45 26.88
N CYS A 582 1.34 1.69 26.70
CA CYS A 582 1.79 2.57 27.78
C CYS A 582 0.58 3.07 28.59
N GLU A 583 0.53 2.74 29.88
CA GLU A 583 -0.49 3.26 30.78
C GLU A 583 -0.08 4.66 31.25
N VAL A 584 -0.87 5.68 30.90
CA VAL A 584 -0.58 7.07 31.26
C VAL A 584 -1.25 7.41 32.59
N LYS A 585 -0.50 7.97 33.54
CA LYS A 585 -0.98 8.37 34.87
C LYS A 585 -0.67 9.84 35.16
N VAL A 586 -1.59 10.51 35.84
CA VAL A 586 -1.43 11.90 36.28
C VAL A 586 -0.61 11.93 37.57
N THR A 587 0.33 12.86 37.68
CA THR A 587 1.11 13.08 38.90
C THR A 587 0.39 14.04 39.86
N LYS A 588 0.86 14.13 41.11
CA LYS A 588 0.32 15.10 42.09
C LYS A 588 0.39 16.55 41.61
N ASP A 589 1.47 16.91 40.91
CA ASP A 589 1.62 18.24 40.33
C ASP A 589 0.70 18.43 39.11
N GLY A 590 0.47 17.36 38.36
CA GLY A 590 -0.46 17.32 37.23
C GLY A 590 -1.92 17.56 37.62
N GLU A 591 -2.38 17.01 38.74
CA GLU A 591 -3.79 17.09 39.18
C GLU A 591 -4.32 18.53 39.27
N LYS A 592 -3.44 19.47 39.63
CA LYS A 592 -3.79 20.89 39.84
C LYS A 592 -3.40 21.78 38.68
N HIS A 593 -2.69 21.23 37.68
CA HIS A 593 -2.12 22.04 36.62
C HIS A 593 -3.16 22.33 35.52
N PRO A 594 -3.31 23.60 35.06
CA PRO A 594 -4.32 23.97 34.04
C PRO A 594 -4.25 23.15 32.74
N VAL A 595 -3.06 22.68 32.37
CA VAL A 595 -2.86 21.84 31.17
C VAL A 595 -3.64 20.52 31.24
N LEU A 596 -3.87 19.98 32.43
CA LEU A 596 -4.64 18.74 32.62
C LEU A 596 -6.11 18.98 33.00
N ALA A 597 -6.60 20.22 32.93
CA ALA A 597 -7.99 20.53 33.20
C ALA A 597 -8.94 19.79 32.23
N GLY A 598 -9.74 18.87 32.79
CA GLY A 598 -10.65 18.01 32.03
C GLY A 598 -9.97 16.88 31.24
N VAL A 599 -8.69 16.63 31.45
CA VAL A 599 -7.96 15.53 30.80
C VAL A 599 -8.15 14.25 31.60
N LYS A 600 -8.75 13.24 30.98
CA LYS A 600 -8.84 11.88 31.55
C LYS A 600 -7.62 11.05 31.11
N PRO A 601 -7.03 10.22 31.99
CA PRO A 601 -5.97 9.30 31.62
C PRO A 601 -6.43 8.32 30.52
N TRP A 602 -5.50 7.89 29.67
CA TRP A 602 -5.74 6.90 28.62
C TRP A 602 -4.56 5.93 28.50
N THR A 603 -4.73 4.90 27.68
CA THR A 603 -3.69 3.94 27.37
C THR A 603 -3.14 4.22 25.97
N SER A 604 -1.88 4.65 25.90
CA SER A 604 -1.24 5.09 24.66
C SER A 604 -0.56 3.93 23.92
N THR A 605 -0.60 3.97 22.58
CA THR A 605 0.19 3.10 21.70
C THR A 605 1.64 3.58 21.54
N SER A 606 1.96 4.79 22.01
CA SER A 606 3.31 5.35 21.97
C SER A 606 4.32 4.49 22.74
N SER A 607 5.46 4.18 22.12
CA SER A 607 6.59 3.57 22.83
C SER A 607 7.09 4.48 23.95
N LEU A 608 7.34 3.91 25.14
CA LEU A 608 7.82 4.65 26.31
C LEU A 608 9.26 5.15 26.09
N TYR A 609 9.48 6.47 26.18
CA TYR A 609 10.78 7.11 25.97
C TYR A 609 11.59 7.12 27.27
N LYS A 610 12.89 6.79 27.16
CA LYS A 610 13.84 6.85 28.27
C LYS A 610 14.30 8.28 28.46
N ASN A 611 14.04 8.85 29.63
CA ASN A 611 14.53 10.16 30.02
C ASN A 611 15.24 10.02 31.38
N PRO A 612 16.49 9.53 31.41
CA PRO A 612 17.15 9.23 32.67
C PRO A 612 17.53 10.47 33.47
N ASN A 613 17.80 11.61 32.82
CA ASN A 613 18.20 12.85 33.49
C ASN A 613 17.49 14.09 32.92
N PRO A 614 16.15 14.18 33.01
CA PRO A 614 15.44 15.39 32.61
C PRO A 614 15.91 16.58 33.45
N ALA A 615 15.72 17.79 32.92
CA ALA A 615 16.16 19.00 33.60
C ALA A 615 15.44 19.18 34.94
N LYS A 616 16.15 19.64 35.98
CA LYS A 616 15.61 19.74 37.36
C LYS A 616 14.52 20.80 37.51
N ASP A 617 14.37 21.68 36.53
CA ASP A 617 13.44 22.80 36.48
C ASP A 617 12.16 22.49 35.68
N ILE A 618 11.93 21.21 35.30
CA ILE A 618 10.64 20.78 34.74
C ILE A 618 9.64 20.43 35.85
N THR A 619 8.36 20.61 35.56
CA THR A 619 7.25 20.06 36.35
C THR A 619 6.61 18.91 35.58
N VAL A 620 6.76 17.68 36.08
CA VAL A 620 6.19 16.48 35.46
C VAL A 620 4.70 16.41 35.74
N LEU A 621 3.88 16.43 34.70
CA LEU A 621 2.42 16.40 34.80
C LEU A 621 1.86 14.97 34.67
N MET A 622 2.51 14.13 33.86
CA MET A 622 2.10 12.73 33.67
C MET A 622 3.32 11.80 33.55
N THR A 623 3.16 10.58 34.05
CA THR A 623 4.08 9.46 33.84
C THR A 623 3.44 8.40 32.95
N GLY A 624 4.27 7.64 32.25
CA GLY A 624 3.87 6.49 31.45
C GLY A 624 4.53 5.23 32.00
N SER A 625 3.77 4.13 32.06
CA SER A 625 4.25 2.85 32.58
C SER A 625 4.04 1.72 31.58
N ILE A 626 5.06 0.88 31.44
CA ILE A 626 5.00 -0.47 30.86
C ILE A 626 5.46 -1.46 31.96
N PRO A 627 5.38 -2.79 31.77
CA PRO A 627 5.97 -3.71 32.74
C PRO A 627 7.41 -3.33 33.05
N ASP A 628 7.71 -3.25 34.35
CA ASP A 628 9.04 -2.99 34.92
C ASP A 628 9.62 -1.59 34.71
N HIS A 629 8.95 -0.68 34.00
CA HIS A 629 9.46 0.67 33.72
C HIS A 629 8.40 1.77 33.85
N THR A 630 8.81 2.92 34.39
CA THR A 630 7.98 4.13 34.46
C THR A 630 8.84 5.35 34.17
N GLU A 631 8.38 6.20 33.26
CA GLU A 631 9.12 7.38 32.79
C GLU A 631 8.20 8.61 32.80
N PRO A 632 8.75 9.83 32.91
CA PRO A 632 7.99 11.04 32.64
C PRO A 632 7.60 11.08 31.16
N VAL A 633 6.33 11.35 30.88
CA VAL A 633 5.82 11.42 29.49
C VAL A 633 5.22 12.77 29.13
N THR A 634 4.88 13.60 30.11
CA THR A 634 4.40 14.96 29.87
C THR A 634 4.90 15.88 30.97
N TRP A 635 5.47 17.03 30.59
CA TRP A 635 5.93 18.03 31.53
C TRP A 635 5.85 19.45 30.96
N VAL A 636 5.98 20.41 31.85
CA VAL A 636 6.10 21.83 31.51
C VAL A 636 7.39 22.40 32.09
N ARG A 637 7.86 23.51 31.52
CA ARG A 637 9.06 24.21 31.96
C ARG A 637 8.90 25.71 31.74
N GLU A 638 9.44 26.51 32.67
CA GLU A 638 9.69 27.93 32.40
C GLU A 638 11.10 28.10 31.82
N TYR A 639 11.18 28.66 30.62
CA TYR A 639 12.45 28.84 29.91
C TYR A 639 12.57 30.28 29.42
N LYS A 640 13.53 31.02 29.99
CA LYS A 640 13.78 32.45 29.71
C LYS A 640 12.51 33.32 29.80
N GLY A 641 11.68 33.08 30.82
CA GLY A 641 10.43 33.82 31.05
C GLY A 641 9.23 33.36 30.19
N GLY A 642 9.46 32.44 29.25
CA GLY A 642 8.47 31.75 28.45
C GLY A 642 7.99 30.44 29.07
N ARG A 643 6.89 29.91 28.54
CA ARG A 643 6.33 28.62 28.95
C ARG A 643 6.50 27.59 27.82
N VAL A 644 7.09 26.45 28.17
CA VAL A 644 7.31 25.31 27.28
C VAL A 644 6.49 24.14 27.79
N PHE A 645 5.79 23.47 26.89
CA PHE A 645 5.16 22.18 27.13
C PHE A 645 5.83 21.12 26.26
N TYR A 646 6.10 19.95 26.84
CA TYR A 646 6.54 18.78 26.08
C TYR A 646 5.74 17.55 26.49
N THR A 647 5.41 16.71 25.51
CA THR A 647 4.97 15.34 25.75
C THR A 647 5.70 14.38 24.82
N SER A 648 6.14 13.24 25.37
CA SER A 648 6.67 12.12 24.60
C SER A 648 5.56 11.25 24.00
N LEU A 649 4.28 11.55 24.26
CA LEU A 649 3.12 10.94 23.62
C LEU A 649 2.84 11.62 22.27
N GLY A 650 1.97 11.04 21.44
CA GLY A 650 1.62 11.58 20.13
C GLY A 650 1.84 10.62 18.97
N ASP A 651 1.65 9.33 19.21
CA ASP A 651 1.38 8.37 18.13
C ASP A 651 0.08 8.77 17.39
N PRO A 652 -0.10 8.44 16.09
CA PRO A 652 -1.33 8.78 15.37
C PRO A 652 -2.62 8.35 16.09
N ASP A 653 -2.60 7.26 16.87
CA ASP A 653 -3.76 6.85 17.65
C ASP A 653 -4.02 7.75 18.88
N ASP A 654 -2.99 8.36 19.48
CA ASP A 654 -3.17 9.33 20.57
C ASP A 654 -4.00 10.54 20.10
N PHE A 655 -3.83 10.98 18.85
CA PHE A 655 -4.63 12.09 18.28
C PHE A 655 -6.12 11.75 18.14
N LYS A 656 -6.51 10.47 18.24
CA LYS A 656 -7.91 10.01 18.27
C LYS A 656 -8.51 10.05 19.68
N GLU A 657 -7.66 10.06 20.71
CA GLU A 657 -8.11 10.17 22.10
C GLU A 657 -8.51 11.61 22.45
N GLU A 658 -9.68 11.76 23.07
CA GLU A 658 -10.19 13.07 23.49
C GLU A 658 -9.28 13.72 24.54
N GLY A 659 -8.80 12.93 25.50
CA GLY A 659 -7.88 13.39 26.55
C GLY A 659 -6.59 13.98 26.00
N PHE A 660 -6.03 13.39 24.94
CA PHE A 660 -4.81 13.89 24.31
C PHE A 660 -5.05 15.20 23.55
N ARG A 661 -6.11 15.29 22.73
CA ARG A 661 -6.47 16.55 22.05
C ARG A 661 -6.78 17.67 23.04
N ARG A 662 -7.47 17.35 24.14
CA ARG A 662 -7.76 18.27 25.24
C ARG A 662 -6.49 18.79 25.88
N MET A 663 -5.57 17.90 26.23
CA MET A 663 -4.27 18.25 26.83
C MET A 663 -3.45 19.18 25.90
N LEU A 664 -3.33 18.85 24.62
CA LEU A 664 -2.62 19.71 23.65
C LEU A 664 -3.29 21.08 23.51
N THR A 665 -4.62 21.14 23.56
CA THR A 665 -5.36 22.41 23.45
C THR A 665 -5.07 23.27 24.68
N ASN A 666 -5.18 22.68 25.87
CA ASN A 666 -4.88 23.38 27.12
C ASN A 666 -3.43 23.88 27.14
N ALA A 667 -2.48 23.08 26.63
CA ALA A 667 -1.08 23.46 26.52
C ALA A 667 -0.86 24.69 25.60
N LEU A 668 -1.58 24.80 24.48
CA LEU A 668 -1.50 25.98 23.60
C LEU A 668 -1.88 27.27 24.33
N PHE A 669 -3.03 27.27 25.01
CA PHE A 669 -3.50 28.45 25.73
C PHE A 669 -2.62 28.76 26.95
N TRP A 670 -2.25 27.73 27.72
CA TRP A 670 -1.40 27.90 28.90
C TRP A 670 -0.02 28.43 28.55
N THR A 671 0.62 27.90 27.49
CA THR A 671 1.95 28.38 27.04
C THR A 671 1.88 29.82 26.53
N ALA A 672 0.77 30.20 25.88
CA ALA A 672 0.47 31.57 25.48
C ALA A 672 0.09 32.51 26.64
N LYS A 673 0.10 32.04 27.89
CA LYS A 673 -0.37 32.77 29.09
C LYS A 673 -1.82 33.26 28.97
N ARG A 674 -2.67 32.48 28.29
CA ARG A 674 -4.12 32.67 28.19
C ARG A 674 -4.85 31.65 29.07
N ASP A 675 -6.07 31.97 29.46
CA ASP A 675 -6.93 31.05 30.20
C ASP A 675 -7.25 29.82 29.36
N VAL A 676 -7.26 28.65 30.02
CA VAL A 676 -7.59 27.38 29.38
C VAL A 676 -9.09 27.33 29.09
N PRO A 677 -9.53 27.00 27.86
CA PRO A 677 -10.95 26.95 27.51
C PRO A 677 -11.75 25.96 28.37
N GLY A 678 -12.98 26.30 28.76
CA GLY A 678 -13.81 25.47 29.65
C GLY A 678 -14.54 24.28 28.99
N LYS A 679 -14.53 24.19 27.65
CA LYS A 679 -15.19 23.11 26.87
C LYS A 679 -14.17 22.27 26.15
#